data_AF-A0A1J5RKD9-F1
#
_entry.id   AF-A0A1J5RKD9-F1
#
_cell.length_a   1.000
_cell.length_b   1.000
_cell.length_c   1.000
_cell.angle_alpha   90.00
_cell.angle_beta   90.00
_cell.angle_gamma   90.00
#
_symmetry.space_group_name_H-M   'P 1'
#
loop_
_entity.id
_entity.type
_entity.pdbx_description
1 polymer ?
#
loop_
_entity_poly.entity_id
_entity_poly.type
_entity_poly.pdbx_seq_one_letter_code
_entity_poly.pdbx_strand_id
1 'polypeptide(L)'
;MSAPMNSNRGSALVTVIILAGVMIILAGAALNWSLTERRLNNRSAYWLEARSAAEALAEYGFAQVRDQFDAQATPPTFKPGSGNELALPPTTFFSGSRVDTNTYSSTHLHGLELIGGPANTVPTTSMFYIDPSDPANEYDPMKGLWIVRRDITVLAKATVMPPTGQGPPITACVSETISVRGAPLFAHAIYYAKDDLEIFPGPQMDVYGPVHVNGNIFVSGQSSSAGLTFHGPVSATGGIFHAWANSNGASHGAGNETLGQNPVKFLSADGTKEISLNLTGTSSGWMDSTTGLDNGVSGLSNLQSLITQAVTTTFRQTAVQNWGGNLQTGAMGVQTYNPIAFNEVIGTDSSGNPVTADPHTLIEPPAPPSSSDPYYSAKEQIEQQKYSTQAQLYVKVTLSSPTAGTAPTATIQLYGPSTGSAGTGPNDYVPLGNPTNMGGSGTPLVTYQPYIATQTTVGSKVSSGTNKGKYPITTTTITSAGAGAATTTYSSTLPSKASGGTISSGGSDVSVSSGLYDQRRQMGVDIVQVDMKALGAAVSDMVSNTSDANAITNPDGSVFNSWNGAVYVEINDTSPRGDTSSQSASVRLVDGQVSSGSSLMPSYGVNGKGLTIATNAPLYIQGNFNADGSVSSASATTPDDGNSGSPSDPTAESPVCVAADAITILSSNWKDKISADTVKPTPSSSTEIAAAFLTGLVPTSNSASSGGAHNFPRFLENGGTVAIRGSLVAMFESKIATQPWAISYYGAPVRIWGFDSLFQNGTFPPLTPKVQSFRRSAFSLMSQSDYDAAKAALWP
;
A
#
# COMPACT_ATOMS: atom_id res chain seq x y z
N MET A 1 -31.22 102.78 -53.52
CA MET A 1 -30.89 101.36 -53.29
C MET A 1 -31.40 100.97 -51.91
N SER A 2 -32.55 100.29 -51.83
CA SER A 2 -33.12 99.78 -50.58
C SER A 2 -33.22 98.27 -50.71
N ALA A 3 -32.40 97.54 -49.95
CA ALA A 3 -32.42 96.07 -49.93
C ALA A 3 -33.51 95.57 -48.95
N PRO A 4 -34.26 94.51 -49.29
CA PRO A 4 -35.26 93.93 -48.38
C PRO A 4 -34.55 93.09 -47.29
N MET A 5 -34.90 93.31 -46.03
CA MET A 5 -34.46 92.47 -44.90
C MET A 5 -35.32 91.20 -44.83
N ASN A 6 -34.69 90.04 -44.99
CA ASN A 6 -35.32 88.71 -44.91
C ASN A 6 -35.62 88.30 -43.45
N SER A 7 -36.86 87.85 -43.18
CA SER A 7 -37.32 87.40 -41.84
C SER A 7 -36.88 85.98 -41.42
N ASN A 8 -36.05 85.29 -42.21
CA ASN A 8 -35.69 83.87 -42.02
C ASN A 8 -34.51 83.60 -41.06
N ARG A 9 -33.96 84.61 -40.36
CA ARG A 9 -32.75 84.45 -39.53
C ARG A 9 -33.02 84.23 -38.02
N GLY A 10 -34.17 84.64 -37.51
CA GLY A 10 -34.55 84.46 -36.10
C GLY A 10 -35.02 83.04 -35.74
N SER A 11 -35.79 82.41 -36.64
CA SER A 11 -36.26 81.02 -36.46
C SER A 11 -35.14 79.99 -36.54
N ALA A 12 -34.12 80.23 -37.38
CA ALA A 12 -32.94 79.37 -37.48
C ALA A 12 -32.13 79.35 -36.17
N LEU A 13 -31.93 80.51 -35.52
CA LEU A 13 -31.20 80.60 -34.25
C LEU A 13 -31.92 79.86 -33.12
N VAL A 14 -33.25 80.06 -32.99
CA VAL A 14 -34.07 79.37 -31.97
C VAL A 14 -34.05 77.86 -32.20
N THR A 15 -34.14 77.42 -33.47
CA THR A 15 -34.08 76.00 -33.83
C THR A 15 -32.72 75.38 -33.47
N VAL A 16 -31.62 76.10 -33.71
CA VAL A 16 -30.26 75.67 -33.34
C VAL A 16 -30.08 75.60 -31.83
N ILE A 17 -30.61 76.55 -31.06
CA ILE A 17 -30.53 76.53 -29.59
C ILE A 17 -31.33 75.35 -29.01
N ILE A 18 -32.52 75.07 -29.55
CA ILE A 18 -33.33 73.92 -29.13
C ILE A 18 -32.64 72.61 -29.48
N LEU A 19 -32.15 72.45 -30.72
CA LEU A 19 -31.39 71.27 -31.14
C LEU A 19 -30.11 71.08 -30.33
N ALA A 20 -29.35 72.15 -30.07
CA ALA A 20 -28.16 72.09 -29.23
C ALA A 20 -28.51 71.71 -27.78
N GLY A 21 -29.60 72.27 -27.23
CA GLY A 21 -30.10 71.90 -25.90
C GLY A 21 -30.50 70.43 -25.82
N VAL A 22 -31.24 69.93 -26.81
CA VAL A 22 -31.62 68.51 -26.91
C VAL A 22 -30.37 67.63 -27.03
N MET A 23 -29.39 68.01 -27.85
CA MET A 23 -28.13 67.25 -28.01
C MET A 23 -27.30 67.25 -26.72
N ILE A 24 -27.27 68.35 -25.96
CA ILE A 24 -26.59 68.41 -24.65
C ILE A 24 -27.29 67.51 -23.63
N ILE A 25 -28.62 67.50 -23.61
CA ILE A 25 -29.40 66.62 -22.73
C ILE A 25 -29.16 65.15 -23.09
N LEU A 26 -29.16 64.80 -24.38
CA LEU A 26 -28.87 63.45 -24.87
C LEU A 26 -27.43 63.03 -24.54
N ALA A 27 -26.46 63.93 -24.74
CA ALA A 27 -25.06 63.67 -24.38
C ALA A 27 -24.89 63.49 -22.87
N GLY A 28 -25.55 64.31 -22.05
CA GLY A 28 -25.56 64.18 -20.59
C GLY A 28 -26.20 62.87 -20.12
N ALA A 29 -27.31 62.47 -20.75
CA ALA A 29 -27.97 61.18 -20.47
C ALA A 29 -27.07 59.99 -20.85
N ALA A 30 -26.43 60.04 -22.03
CA ALA A 30 -25.50 58.99 -22.47
C ALA A 30 -24.25 58.89 -21.57
N LEU A 31 -23.69 60.02 -21.13
CA LEU A 31 -22.58 60.04 -20.16
C LEU A 31 -23.00 59.47 -18.81
N ASN A 32 -24.17 59.85 -18.29
CA ASN A 32 -24.66 59.34 -17.02
C ASN A 32 -24.96 57.83 -17.07
N TRP A 33 -25.51 57.35 -18.19
CA TRP A 33 -25.70 55.93 -18.44
C TRP A 33 -24.37 55.18 -18.51
N SER A 34 -23.40 55.66 -19.29
CA SER A 34 -22.06 55.05 -19.40
C SER A 34 -21.32 55.01 -18.05
N LEU A 35 -21.41 56.07 -17.24
CA LEU A 35 -20.85 56.09 -15.89
C LEU A 35 -21.55 55.11 -14.95
N THR A 36 -22.86 54.94 -15.10
CA THR A 36 -23.64 53.96 -14.33
C THR A 36 -23.25 52.54 -14.71
N GLU A 37 -23.15 52.23 -16.00
CA GLU A 37 -22.68 50.92 -16.49
C GLU A 37 -21.27 50.62 -16.03
N ARG A 38 -20.34 51.59 -16.12
CA ARG A 38 -18.98 51.44 -15.61
C ARG A 38 -18.97 51.10 -14.12
N ARG A 39 -19.80 51.75 -13.32
CA ARG A 39 -19.92 51.46 -11.87
C ARG A 39 -20.49 50.07 -11.61
N LEU A 40 -21.52 49.67 -12.35
CA LEU A 40 -22.11 48.34 -12.24
C LEU A 40 -21.12 47.25 -12.65
N ASN A 41 -20.37 47.45 -13.73
CA ASN A 41 -19.33 46.54 -14.20
C ASN A 41 -18.15 46.44 -13.23
N ASN A 42 -17.69 47.56 -12.66
CA ASN A 42 -16.69 47.52 -11.60
C ASN A 42 -17.22 46.79 -10.35
N ARG A 43 -18.48 47.03 -9.98
CA ARG A 43 -19.11 46.40 -8.82
C ARG A 43 -19.24 44.89 -9.00
N SER A 44 -19.63 44.43 -10.18
CA SER A 44 -19.69 42.99 -10.49
C SER A 44 -18.30 42.35 -10.47
N ALA A 45 -17.27 43.05 -10.96
CA ALA A 45 -15.88 42.60 -10.87
C ALA A 45 -15.42 42.47 -9.40
N TYR A 46 -15.75 43.42 -8.53
CA TYR A 46 -15.40 43.33 -7.10
C TYR A 46 -16.16 42.21 -6.36
N TRP A 47 -17.40 41.92 -6.74
CA TRP A 47 -18.13 40.77 -6.21
C TRP A 47 -17.47 39.45 -6.60
N LEU A 48 -17.03 39.33 -7.86
CA LEU A 48 -16.30 38.16 -8.32
C LEU A 48 -14.95 38.04 -7.60
N GLU A 49 -14.22 39.15 -7.44
CA GLU A 49 -12.95 39.20 -6.72
C GLU A 49 -13.11 38.77 -5.25
N ALA A 50 -14.13 39.27 -4.54
CA ALA A 50 -14.41 38.89 -3.15
C ALA A 50 -14.79 37.41 -3.03
N ARG A 51 -15.62 36.92 -3.95
CA ARG A 51 -16.01 35.50 -4.01
C ARG A 51 -14.81 34.60 -4.26
N SER A 52 -14.01 34.91 -5.27
CA SER A 52 -12.80 34.14 -5.58
C SER A 52 -11.78 34.21 -4.44
N ALA A 53 -11.70 35.33 -3.71
CA ALA A 53 -10.85 35.44 -2.52
C ALA A 53 -11.33 34.55 -1.37
N ALA A 54 -12.65 34.50 -1.12
CA ALA A 54 -13.23 33.61 -0.09
C ALA A 54 -13.07 32.13 -0.47
N GLU A 55 -13.27 31.78 -1.74
CA GLU A 55 -13.01 30.44 -2.29
C GLU A 55 -11.53 30.07 -2.13
N ALA A 56 -10.60 30.94 -2.54
CA ALA A 56 -9.17 30.70 -2.39
C ALA A 56 -8.74 30.55 -0.92
N LEU A 57 -9.38 31.29 0.00
CA LEU A 57 -9.12 31.16 1.44
C LEU A 57 -9.64 29.82 1.99
N ALA A 58 -10.81 29.35 1.54
CA ALA A 58 -11.32 28.02 1.90
C ALA A 58 -10.40 26.90 1.41
N GLU A 59 -9.94 27.00 0.15
CA GLU A 59 -8.99 26.04 -0.43
C GLU A 59 -7.63 26.04 0.30
N TYR A 60 -7.19 27.21 0.80
CA TYR A 60 -6.01 27.29 1.67
C TYR A 60 -6.22 26.59 3.02
N GLY A 61 -7.42 26.68 3.59
CA GLY A 61 -7.82 25.92 4.78
C GLY A 61 -7.90 24.41 4.50
N PHE A 62 -8.43 24.02 3.35
CA PHE A 62 -8.46 22.62 2.90
C PHE A 62 -7.06 22.02 2.81
N ALA A 63 -6.10 22.74 2.20
CA ALA A 63 -4.72 22.29 2.12
C ALA A 63 -4.12 22.01 3.52
N GLN A 64 -4.35 22.89 4.49
CA GLN A 64 -3.91 22.68 5.87
C GLN A 64 -4.59 21.48 6.55
N VAL A 65 -5.90 21.29 6.35
CA VAL A 65 -6.62 20.12 6.87
C VAL A 65 -6.03 18.84 6.28
N ARG A 66 -5.82 18.82 4.96
CA ARG A 66 -5.19 17.69 4.27
C ARG A 66 -3.81 17.39 4.84
N ASP A 67 -2.95 18.39 4.97
CA ASP A 67 -1.58 18.21 5.47
C ASP A 67 -1.58 17.59 6.89
N GLN A 68 -2.46 18.05 7.79
CA GLN A 68 -2.56 17.48 9.14
C GLN A 68 -3.06 16.03 9.15
N PHE A 69 -4.01 15.72 8.27
CA PHE A 69 -4.59 14.39 8.17
C PHE A 69 -3.64 13.40 7.48
N ASP A 70 -2.90 13.83 6.48
CA ASP A 70 -1.87 13.02 5.84
C ASP A 70 -0.71 12.73 6.82
N ALA A 71 -0.35 13.71 7.65
CA ALA A 71 0.73 13.60 8.63
C ALA A 71 0.40 12.70 9.85
N GLN A 72 -0.83 12.78 10.36
CA GLN A 72 -1.15 12.24 11.69
C GLN A 72 -2.29 11.24 11.66
N ALA A 73 -2.12 10.10 12.36
CA ALA A 73 -3.17 9.09 12.47
C ALA A 73 -4.36 9.52 13.33
N THR A 74 -4.10 10.39 14.31
CA THR A 74 -5.11 11.03 15.15
C THR A 74 -4.95 12.55 15.07
N PRO A 75 -5.42 13.17 13.97
CA PRO A 75 -5.20 14.58 13.73
C PRO A 75 -5.95 15.45 14.76
N PRO A 76 -5.42 16.65 15.06
CA PRO A 76 -5.96 17.53 16.08
C PRO A 76 -7.29 18.16 15.67
N THR A 77 -7.98 18.76 16.64
CA THR A 77 -9.15 19.60 16.38
C THR A 77 -8.73 20.99 15.89
N PHE A 78 -9.41 21.53 14.88
CA PHE A 78 -9.12 22.87 14.33
C PHE A 78 -9.80 24.03 15.07
N LYS A 79 -9.98 23.91 16.39
CA LYS A 79 -10.74 24.87 17.19
C LYS A 79 -10.04 26.24 17.20
N PRO A 80 -10.73 27.35 16.89
CA PRO A 80 -10.16 28.70 17.01
C PRO A 80 -9.62 29.00 18.42
N GLY A 81 -8.46 29.62 18.49
CA GLY A 81 -7.71 29.91 19.73
C GLY A 81 -6.99 28.70 20.34
N SER A 82 -7.05 27.53 19.70
CA SER A 82 -6.20 26.38 20.06
C SER A 82 -4.86 26.44 19.30
N GLY A 83 -3.88 25.64 19.70
CA GLY A 83 -2.58 25.55 19.00
C GLY A 83 -2.66 24.97 17.58
N ASN A 84 -3.84 24.47 17.15
CA ASN A 84 -4.05 23.80 15.85
C ASN A 84 -5.15 24.48 15.01
N GLU A 85 -5.44 25.76 15.26
CA GLU A 85 -6.38 26.51 14.42
C GLU A 85 -5.85 26.67 12.98
N LEU A 86 -6.76 26.79 12.00
CA LEU A 86 -6.37 27.02 10.62
C LEU A 86 -5.74 28.42 10.48
N ALA A 87 -4.52 28.48 9.96
CA ALA A 87 -3.80 29.73 9.77
C ALA A 87 -4.30 30.48 8.53
N LEU A 88 -4.28 31.81 8.60
CA LEU A 88 -4.47 32.65 7.41
C LEU A 88 -3.24 32.60 6.50
N PRO A 89 -3.42 32.70 5.17
CA PRO A 89 -2.30 32.74 4.25
C PRO A 89 -1.45 34.00 4.46
N PRO A 90 -0.16 33.99 4.05
CA PRO A 90 0.68 35.19 4.07
C PRO A 90 0.03 36.35 3.29
N THR A 91 0.28 37.59 3.71
CA THR A 91 -0.30 38.78 3.06
C THR A 91 0.05 38.91 1.57
N THR A 92 1.15 38.29 1.13
CA THR A 92 1.57 38.22 -0.26
C THR A 92 0.69 37.31 -1.13
N PHE A 93 -0.09 36.40 -0.54
CA PHE A 93 -0.99 35.49 -1.25
C PHE A 93 -2.01 36.24 -2.11
N PHE A 94 -2.47 37.40 -1.62
CA PHE A 94 -3.42 38.27 -2.30
C PHE A 94 -2.76 39.52 -2.92
N SER A 95 -1.44 39.47 -3.19
CA SER A 95 -0.71 40.59 -3.79
C SER A 95 -1.30 41.01 -5.13
N GLY A 96 -1.47 42.32 -5.34
CA GLY A 96 -2.09 42.88 -6.54
C GLY A 96 -3.62 42.82 -6.58
N SER A 97 -4.25 42.21 -5.58
CA SER A 97 -5.70 42.26 -5.37
C SER A 97 -6.12 43.43 -4.49
N ARG A 98 -7.43 43.59 -4.32
CA ARG A 98 -8.07 44.56 -3.40
C ARG A 98 -8.55 43.91 -2.11
N VAL A 99 -8.14 42.67 -1.85
CA VAL A 99 -8.51 41.94 -0.64
C VAL A 99 -7.84 42.61 0.56
N ASP A 100 -8.62 42.88 1.60
CA ASP A 100 -8.08 43.30 2.89
C ASP A 100 -7.49 42.08 3.60
N THR A 101 -6.16 42.04 3.68
CA THR A 101 -5.40 40.90 4.20
C THR A 101 -5.22 40.92 5.71
N ASN A 102 -5.79 41.91 6.42
CA ASN A 102 -5.80 41.92 7.87
C ASN A 102 -6.74 40.83 8.42
N THR A 103 -6.46 40.33 9.62
CA THR A 103 -7.33 39.36 10.30
C THR A 103 -8.64 40.02 10.73
N TYR A 104 -9.77 39.35 10.48
CA TYR A 104 -11.07 39.76 10.99
C TYR A 104 -11.09 39.70 12.52
N SER A 105 -11.58 40.77 13.16
CA SER A 105 -11.68 40.87 14.61
C SER A 105 -12.76 41.86 15.01
N SER A 106 -13.06 41.97 16.31
CA SER A 106 -13.96 43.00 16.84
C SER A 106 -13.48 44.43 16.56
N THR A 107 -12.17 44.62 16.35
CA THR A 107 -11.56 45.90 16.01
C THR A 107 -11.34 46.09 14.51
N HIS A 108 -11.43 45.02 13.70
CA HIS A 108 -11.22 45.05 12.26
C HIS A 108 -12.28 44.21 11.52
N LEU A 109 -13.39 44.86 11.13
CA LEU A 109 -14.58 44.18 10.63
C LEU A 109 -14.51 43.74 9.16
N HIS A 110 -13.46 44.12 8.43
CA HIS A 110 -13.30 43.90 6.99
C HIS A 110 -12.12 42.99 6.64
N GLY A 111 -11.67 42.15 7.56
CA GLY A 111 -10.55 41.25 7.34
C GLY A 111 -10.89 39.88 6.75
N LEU A 112 -9.87 39.02 6.73
CA LEU A 112 -9.95 37.60 6.46
C LEU A 112 -10.34 36.81 7.72
N GLU A 113 -11.17 35.78 7.57
CA GLU A 113 -11.46 34.82 8.63
C GLU A 113 -11.49 33.42 8.04
N LEU A 114 -10.82 32.47 8.70
CA LEU A 114 -10.77 31.07 8.32
C LEU A 114 -10.98 30.22 9.57
N ILE A 115 -11.96 29.31 9.53
CA ILE A 115 -12.34 28.48 10.68
C ILE A 115 -12.54 27.05 10.21
N GLY A 116 -11.88 26.09 10.87
CA GLY A 116 -12.10 24.66 10.68
C GLY A 116 -13.05 24.10 11.74
N GLY A 117 -13.88 23.15 11.35
CA GLY A 117 -14.77 22.40 12.24
C GLY A 117 -14.13 21.17 12.88
N PRO A 118 -14.86 20.48 13.79
CA PRO A 118 -14.45 19.18 14.29
C PRO A 118 -14.51 18.11 13.18
N ALA A 119 -13.68 17.07 13.31
CA ALA A 119 -13.70 15.92 12.42
C ALA A 119 -14.81 14.93 12.83
N ASN A 120 -15.98 15.07 12.23
CA ASN A 120 -17.14 14.24 12.55
C ASN A 120 -17.15 12.96 11.72
N THR A 121 -17.07 11.80 12.36
CA THR A 121 -17.17 10.50 11.66
C THR A 121 -18.58 10.28 11.13
N VAL A 122 -18.69 9.87 9.87
CA VAL A 122 -19.95 9.64 9.16
C VAL A 122 -19.91 8.25 8.51
N PRO A 123 -20.79 7.30 8.87
CA PRO A 123 -21.70 7.30 10.02
C PRO A 123 -20.95 7.24 11.36
N THR A 124 -21.61 7.55 12.47
CA THR A 124 -20.93 7.66 13.78
C THR A 124 -20.42 6.34 14.36
N THR A 125 -21.01 5.20 13.97
CA THR A 125 -20.75 3.89 14.61
C THR A 125 -20.30 2.79 13.64
N SER A 126 -20.17 3.08 12.35
CA SER A 126 -19.82 2.08 11.33
C SER A 126 -18.94 2.67 10.24
N MET A 127 -18.36 1.80 9.42
CA MET A 127 -17.73 2.24 8.17
C MET A 127 -18.80 2.79 7.20
N PHE A 128 -18.38 3.67 6.30
CA PHE A 128 -19.17 4.21 5.21
C PHE A 128 -18.91 3.40 3.95
N TYR A 129 -19.96 2.84 3.34
CA TYR A 129 -19.86 2.16 2.06
C TYR A 129 -20.07 3.16 0.92
N ILE A 130 -19.12 3.23 -0.01
CA ILE A 130 -19.27 4.03 -1.23
C ILE A 130 -20.10 3.23 -2.22
N ASP A 131 -21.42 3.44 -2.20
CA ASP A 131 -22.37 2.72 -3.04
C ASP A 131 -22.09 2.96 -4.54
N PRO A 132 -21.76 1.91 -5.33
CA PRO A 132 -21.58 2.03 -6.77
C PRO A 132 -22.87 2.37 -7.54
N SER A 133 -24.05 2.12 -6.95
CA SER A 133 -25.34 2.40 -7.58
C SER A 133 -25.74 3.88 -7.48
N ASP A 134 -25.10 4.65 -6.61
CA ASP A 134 -25.26 6.10 -6.53
C ASP A 134 -24.53 6.77 -7.70
N PRO A 135 -25.23 7.50 -8.60
CA PRO A 135 -24.59 8.21 -9.71
C PRO A 135 -23.52 9.22 -9.28
N ALA A 136 -23.56 9.72 -8.04
CA ALA A 136 -22.54 10.60 -7.50
C ALA A 136 -21.17 9.91 -7.32
N ASN A 137 -21.13 8.58 -7.39
CA ASN A 137 -19.93 7.76 -7.20
C ASN A 137 -19.45 7.03 -8.46
N GLU A 138 -20.07 7.26 -9.63
CA GLU A 138 -19.73 6.56 -10.89
C GLU A 138 -18.22 6.63 -11.21
N TYR A 139 -17.63 7.81 -10.99
CA TYR A 139 -16.20 8.12 -11.18
C TYR A 139 -15.42 8.21 -9.87
N ASP A 140 -15.99 7.78 -8.75
CA ASP A 140 -15.25 7.68 -7.50
C ASP A 140 -14.29 6.49 -7.61
N PRO A 141 -12.95 6.67 -7.55
CA PRO A 141 -12.04 5.54 -7.68
C PRO A 141 -12.12 4.56 -6.49
N MET A 142 -12.82 4.95 -5.41
CA MET A 142 -13.06 4.13 -4.23
C MET A 142 -14.47 3.54 -4.19
N LYS A 143 -15.23 3.57 -5.31
CA LYS A 143 -16.57 2.98 -5.36
C LYS A 143 -16.53 1.49 -5.04
N GLY A 144 -17.50 1.03 -4.25
CA GLY A 144 -17.60 -0.35 -3.78
C GLY A 144 -16.69 -0.68 -2.60
N LEU A 145 -16.01 0.32 -2.02
CA LEU A 145 -15.16 0.13 -0.84
C LEU A 145 -15.88 0.58 0.44
N TRP A 146 -15.56 -0.12 1.54
CA TRP A 146 -15.83 0.37 2.89
C TRP A 146 -14.69 1.26 3.35
N ILE A 147 -15.03 2.47 3.80
CA ILE A 147 -14.07 3.47 4.26
C ILE A 147 -14.48 4.03 5.62
N VAL A 148 -13.53 4.63 6.33
CA VAL A 148 -13.84 5.55 7.43
C VAL A 148 -13.94 6.94 6.84
N ARG A 149 -15.12 7.56 6.90
CA ARG A 149 -15.32 8.93 6.43
C ARG A 149 -15.44 9.88 7.61
N ARG A 150 -14.73 11.00 7.55
CA ARG A 150 -14.85 12.13 8.48
C ARG A 150 -15.11 13.39 7.68
N ASP A 151 -16.17 14.11 8.05
CA ASP A 151 -16.52 15.37 7.41
C ASP A 151 -16.03 16.53 8.28
N ILE A 152 -15.29 17.46 7.66
CA ILE A 152 -14.80 18.70 8.25
C ILE A 152 -15.37 19.86 7.45
N THR A 153 -16.06 20.77 8.12
CA THR A 153 -16.53 22.02 7.51
C THR A 153 -15.46 23.10 7.69
N VAL A 154 -15.11 23.77 6.61
CA VAL A 154 -14.24 24.95 6.56
C VAL A 154 -15.10 26.16 6.20
N LEU A 155 -15.05 27.17 7.06
CA LEU A 155 -15.70 28.45 6.83
C LEU A 155 -14.65 29.50 6.49
N ALA A 156 -14.85 30.21 5.37
CA ALA A 156 -13.96 31.29 4.96
C ALA A 156 -14.72 32.58 4.66
N LYS A 157 -14.13 33.70 5.06
CA LYS A 157 -14.63 35.05 4.85
C LYS A 157 -13.52 35.92 4.30
N ALA A 158 -13.80 36.62 3.20
CA ALA A 158 -12.89 37.58 2.62
C ALA A 158 -13.63 38.86 2.23
N THR A 159 -12.94 39.99 2.38
CA THR A 159 -13.50 41.31 2.03
C THR A 159 -12.60 42.02 1.04
N VAL A 160 -13.21 42.52 -0.04
CA VAL A 160 -12.57 43.42 -1.01
C VAL A 160 -12.87 44.86 -0.63
N MET A 161 -11.84 45.70 -0.68
CA MET A 161 -11.89 47.14 -0.46
C MET A 161 -11.83 47.88 -1.81
N PRO A 162 -12.98 48.31 -2.36
CA PRO A 162 -12.97 49.12 -3.58
C PRO A 162 -12.16 50.40 -3.40
N PRO A 163 -11.53 50.95 -4.46
CA PRO A 163 -10.89 52.24 -4.39
C PRO A 163 -11.85 53.35 -3.94
N THR A 164 -11.31 54.38 -3.30
CA THR A 164 -12.08 55.51 -2.78
C THR A 164 -13.08 56.05 -3.82
N GLY A 165 -14.36 56.14 -3.43
CA GLY A 165 -15.43 56.64 -4.29
C GLY A 165 -16.09 55.59 -5.20
N GLN A 166 -15.71 54.31 -5.12
CA GLN A 166 -16.30 53.22 -5.93
C GLN A 166 -17.28 52.31 -5.17
N GLY A 167 -17.69 52.72 -3.97
CA GLY A 167 -18.71 52.04 -3.16
C GLY A 167 -18.16 51.46 -1.84
N PRO A 168 -19.03 50.85 -1.02
CA PRO A 168 -18.64 50.24 0.26
C PRO A 168 -17.86 48.93 0.06
N PRO A 169 -17.17 48.42 1.09
CA PRO A 169 -16.54 47.10 1.07
C PRO A 169 -17.50 45.98 0.64
N ILE A 170 -16.95 44.92 0.05
CA ILE A 170 -17.70 43.73 -0.39
C ILE A 170 -17.16 42.52 0.32
N THR A 171 -17.99 41.88 1.13
CA THR A 171 -17.63 40.64 1.83
C THR A 171 -18.31 39.46 1.16
N ALA A 172 -17.54 38.39 0.96
CA ALA A 172 -18.06 37.08 0.57
C ALA A 172 -17.75 36.08 1.69
N CYS A 173 -18.71 35.21 1.95
CA CYS A 173 -18.61 34.12 2.91
C CYS A 173 -18.88 32.80 2.17
N VAL A 174 -18.07 31.79 2.44
CA VAL A 174 -18.23 30.45 1.87
C VAL A 174 -18.17 29.41 2.98
N SER A 175 -18.89 28.31 2.77
CA SER A 175 -18.75 27.08 3.54
C SER A 175 -18.38 25.96 2.59
N GLU A 176 -17.39 25.18 2.98
CA GLU A 176 -16.96 23.99 2.27
C GLU A 176 -16.93 22.81 3.23
N THR A 177 -17.42 21.65 2.80
CA THR A 177 -17.27 20.41 3.55
C THR A 177 -16.32 19.49 2.83
N ILE A 178 -15.27 19.10 3.53
CA ILE A 178 -14.26 18.15 3.09
C ILE A 178 -14.56 16.82 3.75
N SER A 179 -14.71 15.79 2.94
CA SER A 179 -14.75 14.41 3.38
C SER A 179 -13.35 13.83 3.32
N VAL A 180 -12.75 13.63 4.48
CA VAL A 180 -11.55 12.81 4.64
C VAL A 180 -12.00 11.35 4.66
N ARG A 181 -11.41 10.54 3.79
CA ARG A 181 -11.79 9.16 3.55
C ARG A 181 -10.58 8.27 3.79
N GLY A 182 -10.55 7.60 4.94
CA GLY A 182 -9.56 6.60 5.27
C GLY A 182 -9.99 5.23 4.74
N ALA A 183 -9.44 4.79 3.61
CA ALA A 183 -9.60 3.40 3.19
C ALA A 183 -8.59 2.49 3.88
N PRO A 184 -9.03 1.35 4.41
CA PRO A 184 -8.13 0.26 4.76
C PRO A 184 -7.34 -0.18 3.52
N LEU A 185 -6.03 -0.40 3.64
CA LEU A 185 -5.22 -0.90 2.52
C LEU A 185 -5.76 -2.21 1.96
N PHE A 186 -6.15 -3.11 2.87
CA PHE A 186 -6.73 -4.41 2.54
C PHE A 186 -8.16 -4.33 2.00
N ALA A 187 -8.68 -3.14 1.69
CA ALA A 187 -9.89 -2.97 0.88
C ALA A 187 -9.66 -3.23 -0.62
N HIS A 188 -8.40 -3.43 -1.03
CA HIS A 188 -8.02 -3.75 -2.41
C HIS A 188 -7.52 -5.19 -2.51
N ALA A 189 -7.82 -5.86 -3.62
CA ALA A 189 -7.22 -7.14 -3.99
C ALA A 189 -5.73 -7.01 -4.27
N ILE A 190 -5.34 -5.96 -5.00
CA ILE A 190 -3.94 -5.63 -5.30
C ILE A 190 -3.75 -4.14 -5.08
N TYR A 191 -2.76 -3.78 -4.28
CA TYR A 191 -2.42 -2.39 -4.00
C TYR A 191 -0.91 -2.16 -4.07
N TYR A 192 -0.47 -1.16 -4.84
CA TYR A 192 0.95 -0.80 -4.99
C TYR A 192 1.15 0.67 -4.60
N ALA A 193 1.95 0.91 -3.55
CA ALA A 193 2.07 2.22 -2.91
C ALA A 193 3.12 3.15 -3.52
N LYS A 194 4.19 2.58 -4.09
CA LYS A 194 5.39 3.31 -4.51
C LYS A 194 5.84 2.91 -5.92
N ASP A 195 5.85 1.62 -6.20
CA ASP A 195 6.31 1.06 -7.47
C ASP A 195 5.20 0.92 -8.51
N ASP A 196 5.62 0.76 -9.76
CA ASP A 196 4.73 0.40 -10.86
C ASP A 196 4.24 -1.06 -10.69
N LEU A 197 2.98 -1.31 -11.08
CA LEU A 197 2.41 -2.65 -11.13
C LEU A 197 2.77 -3.28 -12.47
N GLU A 198 3.50 -4.38 -12.44
CA GLU A 198 3.76 -5.21 -13.61
C GLU A 198 2.99 -6.54 -13.50
N ILE A 199 2.29 -6.96 -14.54
CA ILE A 199 1.55 -8.23 -14.53
C ILE A 199 1.54 -8.87 -15.92
N PHE A 200 2.33 -9.94 -16.05
CA PHE A 200 2.61 -10.65 -17.30
C PHE A 200 2.45 -12.17 -17.11
N PRO A 201 1.26 -12.64 -16.71
CA PRO A 201 1.07 -14.04 -16.38
C PRO A 201 1.27 -14.93 -17.62
N GLY A 202 2.03 -16.01 -17.42
CA GLY A 202 2.10 -17.11 -18.39
C GLY A 202 0.77 -17.86 -18.47
N PRO A 203 0.33 -18.58 -17.42
CA PRO A 203 -1.00 -19.20 -17.37
C PRO A 203 -2.16 -18.19 -17.31
N GLN A 204 -3.40 -18.64 -17.50
CA GLN A 204 -4.60 -17.80 -17.33
C GLN A 204 -4.61 -17.23 -15.92
N MET A 205 -4.89 -15.94 -15.80
CA MET A 205 -4.94 -15.26 -14.52
C MET A 205 -6.18 -14.38 -14.42
N ASP A 206 -6.96 -14.66 -13.39
CA ASP A 206 -8.15 -13.92 -13.03
C ASP A 206 -7.88 -13.20 -11.71
N VAL A 207 -8.13 -11.90 -11.69
CA VAL A 207 -7.97 -11.04 -10.50
C VAL A 207 -9.35 -10.59 -10.07
N TYR A 208 -9.81 -11.10 -8.92
CA TYR A 208 -11.07 -10.68 -8.33
C TYR A 208 -10.87 -9.55 -7.34
N GLY A 209 -11.71 -8.52 -7.43
CA GLY A 209 -11.74 -7.38 -6.50
C GLY A 209 -10.98 -6.13 -6.98
N PRO A 210 -11.00 -5.06 -6.17
CA PRO A 210 -10.46 -3.74 -6.54
C PRO A 210 -8.93 -3.73 -6.65
N VAL A 211 -8.38 -3.00 -7.63
CA VAL A 211 -6.94 -2.81 -7.82
C VAL A 211 -6.60 -1.32 -7.84
N HIS A 212 -5.58 -0.92 -7.07
CA HIS A 212 -5.08 0.45 -7.08
C HIS A 212 -3.56 0.53 -7.10
N VAL A 213 -3.01 1.48 -7.87
CA VAL A 213 -1.56 1.67 -8.00
C VAL A 213 -1.24 3.17 -7.97
N ASN A 214 -0.34 3.55 -7.06
CA ASN A 214 0.20 4.91 -6.94
C ASN A 214 1.22 5.27 -8.05
N GLY A 215 1.47 4.35 -8.98
CA GLY A 215 2.29 4.52 -10.18
C GLY A 215 1.55 4.08 -11.45
N ASN A 216 2.28 3.48 -12.38
CA ASN A 216 1.78 2.98 -13.66
C ASN A 216 1.41 1.50 -13.56
N ILE A 217 0.58 1.04 -14.50
CA ILE A 217 0.20 -0.36 -14.65
C ILE A 217 0.72 -0.87 -16.01
N PHE A 218 1.58 -1.87 -16.00
CA PHE A 218 2.08 -2.58 -17.18
C PHE A 218 1.49 -3.98 -17.23
N VAL A 219 0.79 -4.29 -18.32
CA VAL A 219 -0.04 -5.50 -18.43
C VAL A 219 0.17 -6.21 -19.75
N SER A 220 0.18 -7.55 -19.74
CA SER A 220 0.01 -8.35 -20.96
C SER A 220 -0.50 -9.76 -20.60
N GLY A 221 -1.14 -10.45 -21.55
CA GLY A 221 -1.29 -11.91 -21.49
C GLY A 221 -0.13 -12.59 -22.20
N GLN A 222 0.76 -13.26 -21.46
CA GLN A 222 2.07 -13.69 -21.97
C GLN A 222 2.03 -15.02 -22.74
N SER A 223 1.09 -15.92 -22.44
CA SER A 223 0.90 -17.16 -23.19
C SER A 223 0.14 -16.94 -24.51
N SER A 224 0.13 -17.95 -25.38
CA SER A 224 -0.67 -17.99 -26.61
C SER A 224 -2.12 -18.45 -26.40
N SER A 225 -2.45 -19.03 -25.25
CA SER A 225 -3.79 -19.59 -24.97
C SER A 225 -4.46 -19.05 -23.70
N ALA A 226 -3.78 -18.16 -22.98
CA ALA A 226 -4.21 -17.62 -21.69
C ALA A 226 -4.04 -16.10 -21.65
N GLY A 227 -4.94 -15.41 -20.95
CA GLY A 227 -4.96 -13.95 -20.81
C GLY A 227 -4.98 -13.50 -19.35
N LEU A 228 -5.30 -12.22 -19.18
CA LEU A 228 -5.45 -11.56 -17.88
C LEU A 228 -6.82 -10.90 -17.81
N THR A 229 -7.59 -11.19 -16.77
CA THR A 229 -8.90 -10.60 -16.57
C THR A 229 -9.01 -9.98 -15.18
N PHE A 230 -9.45 -8.71 -15.13
CA PHE A 230 -9.82 -8.02 -13.91
C PHE A 230 -11.34 -8.01 -13.74
N HIS A 231 -11.81 -8.63 -12.67
CA HIS A 231 -13.24 -8.75 -12.33
C HIS A 231 -13.74 -7.63 -11.40
N GLY A 232 -12.86 -6.70 -11.01
CA GLY A 232 -13.18 -5.55 -10.17
C GLY A 232 -12.65 -4.23 -10.75
N PRO A 233 -12.93 -3.09 -10.09
CA PRO A 233 -12.46 -1.79 -10.54
C PRO A 233 -10.94 -1.67 -10.43
N VAL A 234 -10.31 -1.07 -11.43
CA VAL A 234 -8.87 -0.86 -11.54
C VAL A 234 -8.56 0.62 -11.65
N SER A 235 -7.64 1.12 -10.82
CA SER A 235 -7.23 2.51 -10.81
C SER A 235 -5.71 2.67 -10.72
N ALA A 236 -5.19 3.67 -11.41
CA ALA A 236 -3.78 4.07 -11.36
C ALA A 236 -3.67 5.58 -11.27
N THR A 237 -2.67 6.11 -10.56
CA THR A 237 -2.33 7.54 -10.61
C THR A 237 -1.48 7.88 -11.84
N GLY A 238 -0.72 6.90 -12.34
CA GLY A 238 0.00 6.96 -13.60
C GLY A 238 -0.87 6.52 -14.77
N GLY A 239 -0.23 5.99 -15.82
CA GLY A 239 -0.89 5.38 -16.97
C GLY A 239 -1.04 3.86 -16.84
N ILE A 240 -1.88 3.29 -17.70
CA ILE A 240 -1.91 1.87 -18.02
C ILE A 240 -1.30 1.64 -19.40
N PHE A 241 -0.45 0.62 -19.55
CA PHE A 241 0.31 0.34 -20.77
C PHE A 241 0.31 -1.14 -21.12
N HIS A 242 0.13 -1.46 -22.40
CA HIS A 242 0.48 -2.77 -22.95
C HIS A 242 1.94 -2.74 -23.43
N ALA A 243 2.87 -2.69 -22.49
CA ALA A 243 4.29 -2.55 -22.78
C ALA A 243 5.18 -3.11 -21.66
N TRP A 244 6.46 -3.27 -21.95
CA TRP A 244 7.46 -3.48 -20.91
C TRP A 244 7.83 -2.16 -20.22
N ALA A 245 7.90 -2.17 -18.89
CA ALA A 245 8.27 -1.02 -18.08
C ALA A 245 9.70 -0.53 -18.34
N ASN A 246 10.60 -1.46 -18.72
CA ASN A 246 11.99 -1.20 -19.04
C ASN A 246 12.27 -1.41 -20.55
N SER A 247 13.16 -0.62 -21.14
CA SER A 247 13.56 -0.76 -22.54
C SER A 247 14.60 -1.86 -22.79
N ASN A 248 15.32 -2.30 -21.76
CA ASN A 248 16.34 -3.34 -21.86
C ASN A 248 15.67 -4.74 -21.87
N GLY A 249 15.94 -5.48 -22.94
CA GLY A 249 15.45 -6.85 -23.14
C GLY A 249 15.75 -7.81 -22.00
N ALA A 250 16.86 -7.65 -21.28
CA ALA A 250 17.20 -8.50 -20.13
C ALA A 250 16.15 -8.44 -18.99
N SER A 251 15.32 -7.39 -18.99
CA SER A 251 14.26 -7.15 -18.00
C SER A 251 12.87 -7.55 -18.50
N HIS A 252 12.76 -8.09 -19.72
CA HIS A 252 11.51 -8.51 -20.33
C HIS A 252 11.21 -9.95 -19.97
N GLY A 253 10.22 -10.17 -19.09
CA GLY A 253 9.89 -11.50 -18.57
C GLY A 253 11.13 -12.20 -18.02
N ALA A 254 11.31 -13.49 -18.32
CA ALA A 254 12.47 -14.30 -17.94
C ALA A 254 13.79 -13.92 -18.65
N GLY A 255 13.78 -12.84 -19.45
CA GLY A 255 14.92 -12.30 -20.17
C GLY A 255 14.75 -12.43 -21.68
N ASN A 256 14.69 -11.28 -22.34
CA ASN A 256 14.48 -11.10 -23.78
C ASN A 256 13.18 -11.77 -24.29
N GLU A 257 12.13 -11.81 -23.44
CA GLU A 257 10.82 -12.29 -23.88
C GLU A 257 10.12 -11.27 -24.79
N THR A 258 9.42 -11.77 -25.80
CA THR A 258 8.50 -10.96 -26.60
C THR A 258 7.27 -10.61 -25.78
N LEU A 259 6.77 -9.38 -25.89
CA LEU A 259 5.55 -8.97 -25.22
C LEU A 259 4.33 -9.75 -25.75
N GLY A 260 3.63 -10.44 -24.83
CA GLY A 260 2.43 -11.20 -25.14
C GLY A 260 1.30 -10.35 -25.71
N GLN A 261 0.51 -10.92 -26.62
CA GLN A 261 -0.54 -10.21 -27.36
C GLN A 261 -1.95 -10.62 -26.94
N ASN A 262 -2.08 -11.52 -25.96
CA ASN A 262 -3.37 -12.01 -25.55
C ASN A 262 -4.19 -10.96 -24.79
N PRO A 263 -5.53 -10.99 -24.89
CA PRO A 263 -6.37 -9.95 -24.33
C PRO A 263 -6.16 -9.77 -22.82
N VAL A 264 -5.98 -8.52 -22.43
CA VAL A 264 -6.18 -8.05 -21.05
C VAL A 264 -7.59 -7.48 -20.99
N LYS A 265 -8.41 -7.88 -20.01
CA LYS A 265 -9.81 -7.47 -19.93
C LYS A 265 -10.16 -6.79 -18.61
N PHE A 266 -11.10 -5.86 -18.67
CA PHE A 266 -11.62 -5.10 -17.52
C PHE A 266 -13.14 -5.09 -17.53
N LEU A 267 -13.74 -4.91 -16.36
CA LEU A 267 -15.18 -4.85 -16.19
C LEU A 267 -15.81 -3.66 -16.95
N SER A 268 -16.92 -3.89 -17.66
CA SER A 268 -17.66 -2.89 -18.42
C SER A 268 -18.27 -1.82 -17.53
N ALA A 269 -18.68 -0.69 -18.13
CA ALA A 269 -19.32 0.42 -17.42
C ALA A 269 -20.50 0.01 -16.51
N ASP A 270 -21.32 -0.93 -16.96
CA ASP A 270 -22.49 -1.44 -16.22
C ASP A 270 -22.16 -2.61 -15.26
N GLY A 271 -20.91 -3.05 -15.20
CA GLY A 271 -20.49 -4.15 -14.34
C GLY A 271 -20.86 -5.55 -14.84
N THR A 272 -21.41 -5.70 -16.05
CA THR A 272 -22.01 -6.98 -16.49
C THR A 272 -21.12 -7.83 -17.39
N LYS A 273 -20.08 -7.25 -18.00
CA LYS A 273 -19.23 -7.91 -19.01
C LYS A 273 -17.78 -7.51 -18.85
N GLU A 274 -16.89 -8.29 -19.45
CA GLU A 274 -15.48 -7.96 -19.58
C GLU A 274 -15.20 -7.40 -20.98
N ILE A 275 -14.56 -6.23 -21.04
CA ILE A 275 -14.14 -5.59 -22.28
C ILE A 275 -12.62 -5.65 -22.39
N SER A 276 -12.13 -6.11 -23.54
CA SER A 276 -10.70 -6.22 -23.82
C SER A 276 -10.08 -4.84 -23.99
N LEU A 277 -8.87 -4.66 -23.46
CA LEU A 277 -8.01 -3.49 -23.72
C LEU A 277 -7.58 -3.42 -25.19
N ASN A 278 -7.61 -4.54 -25.91
CA ASN A 278 -7.34 -4.61 -27.35
C ASN A 278 -8.65 -4.42 -28.16
N LEU A 279 -8.70 -3.40 -29.02
CA LEU A 279 -9.82 -3.03 -29.89
C LEU A 279 -10.15 -4.05 -30.98
N THR A 280 -9.15 -4.77 -31.49
CA THR A 280 -9.27 -5.47 -32.79
C THR A 280 -8.77 -6.92 -32.75
N GLY A 281 -8.27 -7.39 -31.60
CA GLY A 281 -7.55 -8.67 -31.54
C GLY A 281 -6.29 -8.67 -32.40
N THR A 282 -5.75 -7.49 -32.74
CA THR A 282 -4.50 -7.32 -33.49
C THR A 282 -3.44 -6.62 -32.64
N SER A 283 -2.17 -6.74 -33.01
CA SER A 283 -1.02 -6.25 -32.22
C SER A 283 -0.86 -4.72 -32.15
N SER A 284 -1.68 -3.95 -32.87
CA SER A 284 -1.55 -2.49 -33.02
C SER A 284 -2.77 -1.71 -32.55
N GLY A 285 -3.75 -2.36 -31.91
CA GLY A 285 -5.05 -1.78 -31.54
C GLY A 285 -5.29 -1.68 -30.04
N TRP A 286 -4.33 -1.27 -29.22
CA TRP A 286 -4.51 -1.18 -27.76
C TRP A 286 -5.20 0.13 -27.34
N MET A 287 -6.12 0.06 -26.38
CA MET A 287 -6.81 1.19 -25.75
C MET A 287 -6.15 1.60 -24.44
N ASP A 288 -4.84 1.48 -24.39
CA ASP A 288 -4.05 1.86 -23.23
C ASP A 288 -3.83 3.39 -23.20
N SER A 289 -2.99 3.87 -22.28
CA SER A 289 -2.79 5.33 -22.09
C SER A 289 -2.10 6.00 -23.27
N THR A 290 -1.51 5.24 -24.18
CA THR A 290 -0.95 5.69 -25.45
C THR A 290 -1.91 5.50 -26.62
N THR A 291 -3.07 4.88 -26.40
CA THR A 291 -4.07 4.57 -27.43
C THR A 291 -3.48 3.78 -28.61
N GLY A 292 -2.53 2.88 -28.31
CA GLY A 292 -1.89 1.99 -29.28
C GLY A 292 -0.74 2.60 -30.08
N LEU A 293 -0.32 3.83 -29.76
CA LEU A 293 0.86 4.48 -30.38
C LEU A 293 2.19 3.84 -29.93
N ASP A 294 2.15 3.04 -28.87
CA ASP A 294 3.26 2.35 -28.23
C ASP A 294 3.64 1.01 -28.88
N ASN A 295 3.06 0.66 -30.02
CA ASN A 295 3.35 -0.60 -30.71
C ASN A 295 4.87 -0.81 -30.93
N GLY A 296 5.45 -1.81 -30.25
CA GLY A 296 6.88 -2.14 -30.28
C GLY A 296 7.77 -1.17 -29.48
N VAL A 297 7.19 -0.29 -28.68
CA VAL A 297 7.88 0.64 -27.79
C VAL A 297 7.88 0.07 -26.38
N SER A 298 8.99 0.27 -25.66
CA SER A 298 9.14 -0.18 -24.27
C SER A 298 9.99 0.82 -23.50
N GLY A 299 9.85 0.82 -22.18
CA GLY A 299 10.49 1.78 -21.30
C GLY A 299 9.62 2.99 -21.01
N LEU A 300 9.39 3.28 -19.73
CA LEU A 300 8.53 4.38 -19.28
C LEU A 300 8.86 5.72 -19.93
N SER A 301 10.15 6.07 -20.06
CA SER A 301 10.57 7.34 -20.69
C SER A 301 10.13 7.45 -22.15
N ASN A 302 10.22 6.35 -22.91
CA ASN A 302 9.81 6.31 -24.31
C ASN A 302 8.29 6.37 -24.43
N LEU A 303 7.57 5.64 -23.59
CA LEU A 303 6.10 5.64 -23.55
C LEU A 303 5.55 7.02 -23.18
N GLN A 304 6.15 7.67 -22.18
CA GLN A 304 5.77 9.00 -21.74
C GLN A 304 5.93 10.05 -22.85
N SER A 305 6.90 9.87 -23.75
CA SER A 305 7.10 10.77 -24.91
C SER A 305 5.96 10.70 -25.94
N LEU A 306 5.15 9.64 -25.93
CA LEU A 306 3.99 9.46 -26.80
C LEU A 306 2.71 10.09 -26.21
N ILE A 307 2.68 10.33 -24.90
CA ILE A 307 1.53 10.90 -24.22
C ILE A 307 1.44 12.40 -24.53
N THR A 308 0.38 12.79 -25.22
CA THR A 308 0.04 14.18 -25.53
C THR A 308 -1.34 14.53 -24.99
N GLN A 309 -1.67 15.82 -24.86
CA GLN A 309 -3.01 16.27 -24.45
C GLN A 309 -4.13 15.65 -25.28
N ALA A 310 -3.90 15.45 -26.59
CA ALA A 310 -4.85 14.80 -27.49
C ALA A 310 -5.05 13.33 -27.11
N VAL A 311 -3.95 12.57 -26.98
CA VAL A 311 -3.96 11.15 -26.57
C VAL A 311 -4.63 10.96 -25.21
N THR A 312 -4.29 11.79 -24.21
CA THR A 312 -4.91 11.76 -22.89
C THR A 312 -6.42 12.00 -22.96
N THR A 313 -6.86 12.92 -23.83
CA THR A 313 -8.29 13.20 -24.02
C THR A 313 -9.00 12.04 -24.69
N THR A 314 -8.38 11.44 -25.72
CA THR A 314 -8.88 10.24 -26.38
C THR A 314 -8.98 9.08 -25.40
N PHE A 315 -7.93 8.79 -24.63
CA PHE A 315 -7.93 7.76 -23.60
C PHE A 315 -9.08 7.96 -22.60
N ARG A 316 -9.26 9.17 -22.06
CA ARG A 316 -10.38 9.47 -21.15
C ARG A 316 -11.74 9.12 -21.77
N GLN A 317 -11.98 9.54 -23.02
CA GLN A 317 -13.25 9.28 -23.70
C GLN A 317 -13.48 7.78 -23.91
N THR A 318 -12.45 7.08 -24.39
CA THR A 318 -12.47 5.63 -24.56
C THR A 318 -12.70 4.92 -23.23
N ALA A 319 -12.09 5.40 -22.15
CA ALA A 319 -12.18 4.76 -20.85
C ALA A 319 -13.56 4.92 -20.21
N VAL A 320 -14.13 6.12 -20.29
CA VAL A 320 -15.51 6.40 -19.85
C VAL A 320 -16.50 5.54 -20.64
N GLN A 321 -16.36 5.47 -21.97
CA GLN A 321 -17.30 4.76 -22.82
C GLN A 321 -17.30 3.24 -22.60
N ASN A 322 -16.12 2.63 -22.44
CA ASN A 322 -16.02 1.17 -22.30
C ASN A 322 -16.19 0.72 -20.84
N TRP A 323 -15.55 1.41 -19.89
CA TRP A 323 -15.43 0.91 -18.52
C TRP A 323 -16.14 1.75 -17.46
N GLY A 324 -16.69 2.94 -17.76
CA GLY A 324 -17.59 3.68 -16.85
C GLY A 324 -17.07 3.89 -15.42
N GLY A 325 -15.75 4.07 -15.28
CA GLY A 325 -15.07 4.21 -13.98
C GLY A 325 -14.51 2.90 -13.38
N ASN A 326 -14.63 1.76 -14.05
CA ASN A 326 -14.01 0.49 -13.65
C ASN A 326 -12.56 0.34 -14.17
N LEU A 327 -12.13 1.20 -15.09
CA LEU A 327 -10.72 1.42 -15.41
C LEU A 327 -10.46 2.93 -15.39
N GLN A 328 -9.59 3.38 -14.49
CA GLN A 328 -9.26 4.80 -14.31
C GLN A 328 -7.74 5.00 -14.19
N THR A 329 -7.25 6.13 -14.72
CA THR A 329 -5.83 6.51 -14.65
C THR A 329 -5.68 7.95 -14.15
N GLY A 330 -4.43 8.43 -13.98
CA GLY A 330 -4.16 9.83 -13.65
C GLY A 330 -4.77 10.82 -14.66
N ALA A 331 -4.95 10.40 -15.91
CA ALA A 331 -5.64 11.17 -16.94
C ALA A 331 -7.07 11.58 -16.54
N MET A 332 -7.71 10.80 -15.65
CA MET A 332 -9.06 10.97 -15.13
C MET A 332 -9.07 11.62 -13.73
N GLY A 333 -7.91 12.01 -13.19
CA GLY A 333 -7.80 12.70 -11.90
C GLY A 333 -7.67 11.78 -10.68
N VAL A 334 -7.38 10.50 -10.87
CA VAL A 334 -7.04 9.56 -9.78
C VAL A 334 -5.84 10.11 -9.00
N GLN A 335 -5.99 10.17 -7.67
CA GLN A 335 -4.97 10.70 -6.75
C GLN A 335 -4.18 9.56 -6.10
N THR A 336 -2.97 9.85 -5.64
CA THR A 336 -2.18 8.93 -4.81
C THR A 336 -2.84 8.72 -3.47
N TYR A 337 -2.86 7.45 -3.05
CA TYR A 337 -3.33 7.03 -1.74
C TYR A 337 -2.10 6.70 -0.93
N ASN A 338 -1.58 7.62 -0.12
CA ASN A 338 -0.43 7.33 0.73
C ASN A 338 -0.89 6.82 2.10
N PRO A 339 -0.14 5.90 2.73
CA PRO A 339 -0.36 5.61 4.14
C PRO A 339 -0.05 6.83 4.99
N ILE A 340 -0.72 6.91 6.11
CA ILE A 340 -0.59 8.02 7.07
C ILE A 340 0.88 8.16 7.53
N ALA A 341 1.37 9.40 7.59
CA ALA A 341 2.73 9.81 7.99
C ALA A 341 3.87 9.47 6.99
N PHE A 342 3.62 8.67 5.95
CA PHE A 342 4.68 8.22 5.03
C PHE A 342 5.01 9.21 3.90
N ASN A 343 4.24 10.28 3.75
CA ASN A 343 4.53 11.37 2.83
C ASN A 343 5.29 12.54 3.49
N GLU A 344 5.60 12.45 4.79
CA GLU A 344 6.31 13.48 5.51
C GLU A 344 7.82 13.48 5.25
N VAL A 345 8.43 14.67 5.31
CA VAL A 345 9.88 14.83 5.25
C VAL A 345 10.48 14.44 6.60
N ILE A 346 11.38 13.46 6.59
CA ILE A 346 12.06 12.91 7.77
C ILE A 346 13.57 13.21 7.81
N GLY A 347 14.06 13.96 6.84
CA GLY A 347 15.50 14.22 6.69
C GLY A 347 15.83 15.04 5.47
N THR A 348 17.13 15.30 5.29
CA THR A 348 17.71 15.74 4.02
C THR A 348 18.86 14.83 3.62
N ASP A 349 19.02 14.55 2.33
CA ASP A 349 20.17 13.83 1.80
C ASP A 349 21.44 14.70 1.83
N SER A 350 22.59 14.11 1.44
CA SER A 350 23.88 14.82 1.37
C SER A 350 23.90 16.02 0.41
N SER A 351 22.89 16.14 -0.46
CA SER A 351 22.72 17.25 -1.40
C SER A 351 21.71 18.30 -0.89
N GLY A 352 21.15 18.11 0.31
CA GLY A 352 20.14 18.98 0.91
C GLY A 352 18.71 18.74 0.41
N ASN A 353 18.45 17.67 -0.36
CA ASN A 353 17.11 17.35 -0.83
C ASN A 353 16.29 16.71 0.30
N PRO A 354 14.99 17.05 0.45
CA PRO A 354 14.11 16.38 1.39
C PRO A 354 14.06 14.86 1.17
N VAL A 355 14.11 14.10 2.27
CA VAL A 355 13.94 12.65 2.28
C VAL A 355 12.64 12.32 2.97
N THR A 356 11.78 11.53 2.33
CA THR A 356 10.54 11.00 2.93
C THR A 356 10.76 9.63 3.54
N ALA A 357 9.84 9.21 4.41
CA ALA A 357 9.93 7.90 5.04
C ALA A 357 9.80 6.76 4.04
N ASP A 358 10.68 5.76 4.22
CA ASP A 358 10.58 4.50 3.51
C ASP A 358 9.47 3.65 4.14
N PRO A 359 8.42 3.25 3.39
CA PRO A 359 7.36 2.39 3.90
C PRO A 359 7.83 1.05 4.46
N HIS A 360 9.03 0.58 4.10
CA HIS A 360 9.64 -0.61 4.70
C HIS A 360 9.75 -0.49 6.23
N THR A 361 9.89 0.74 6.75
CA THR A 361 9.93 0.99 8.20
C THR A 361 8.69 0.51 8.96
N LEU A 362 7.55 0.28 8.29
CA LEU A 362 6.32 -0.25 8.89
C LEU A 362 6.52 -1.62 9.57
N ILE A 363 7.40 -2.46 9.02
CA ILE A 363 7.72 -3.80 9.54
C ILE A 363 9.00 -3.84 10.37
N GLU A 364 9.73 -2.73 10.43
CA GLU A 364 11.02 -2.67 11.12
C GLU A 364 10.84 -2.69 12.64
N PRO A 365 11.89 -3.12 13.37
CA PRO A 365 11.84 -3.09 14.80
C PRO A 365 11.79 -1.63 15.29
N PRO A 366 11.51 -1.47 16.57
CA PRO A 366 11.37 -0.15 17.14
C PRO A 366 12.65 0.67 17.10
N ALA A 367 12.52 1.93 16.71
CA ALA A 367 13.65 2.85 16.58
C ALA A 367 13.17 4.29 16.85
N PRO A 368 12.74 4.60 18.10
CA PRO A 368 12.20 5.91 18.43
C PRO A 368 13.23 7.03 18.17
N PRO A 369 12.82 8.17 17.57
CA PRO A 369 13.72 9.28 17.29
C PRO A 369 14.21 9.94 18.59
N SER A 370 15.42 10.50 18.56
CA SER A 370 15.90 11.38 19.64
C SER A 370 15.05 12.63 19.71
N SER A 371 14.72 13.11 20.91
CA SER A 371 14.00 14.38 21.12
C SER A 371 14.76 15.62 20.57
N SER A 372 16.03 15.47 20.22
CA SER A 372 16.84 16.50 19.57
C SER A 372 16.82 16.45 18.04
N ASP A 373 16.13 15.47 17.44
CA ASP A 373 16.03 15.33 15.99
C ASP A 373 15.17 16.47 15.40
N PRO A 374 15.65 17.22 14.39
CA PRO A 374 14.85 18.26 13.74
C PRO A 374 13.54 17.76 13.13
N TYR A 375 13.46 16.46 12.82
CA TYR A 375 12.30 15.78 12.25
C TYR A 375 11.59 14.86 13.27
N TYR A 376 11.76 15.13 14.58
CA TYR A 376 11.19 14.32 15.66
C TYR A 376 9.71 14.01 15.44
N SER A 377 8.87 15.02 15.20
CA SER A 377 7.41 14.84 15.07
C SER A 377 7.04 13.87 13.94
N ALA A 378 7.65 14.03 12.76
CA ALA A 378 7.41 13.16 11.60
C ALA A 378 7.82 11.71 11.91
N LYS A 379 9.04 11.53 12.43
CA LYS A 379 9.58 10.20 12.77
C LYS A 379 8.79 9.53 13.89
N GLU A 380 8.28 10.29 14.85
CA GLU A 380 7.42 9.79 15.93
C GLU A 380 6.07 9.31 15.40
N GLN A 381 5.45 10.04 14.46
CA GLN A 381 4.20 9.58 13.82
C GLN A 381 4.39 8.25 13.07
N ILE A 382 5.53 8.10 12.37
CA ILE A 382 5.88 6.85 11.69
C ILE A 382 6.10 5.71 12.68
N GLU A 383 6.82 5.97 13.78
CA GLU A 383 7.05 4.98 14.84
C GLU A 383 5.73 4.44 15.42
N GLN A 384 4.71 5.30 15.55
CA GLN A 384 3.37 4.92 15.99
C GLN A 384 2.59 4.06 14.97
N GLN A 385 2.96 4.11 13.68
CA GLN A 385 2.34 3.27 12.65
C GLN A 385 2.94 1.87 12.58
N LYS A 386 4.15 1.64 13.11
CA LYS A 386 4.85 0.36 12.99
C LYS A 386 4.09 -0.78 13.66
N TYR A 387 4.10 -1.95 13.03
CA TYR A 387 3.56 -3.17 13.63
C TYR A 387 4.26 -3.52 14.96
N SER A 388 5.56 -3.24 15.05
CA SER A 388 6.36 -3.48 16.25
C SER A 388 5.93 -2.64 17.47
N THR A 389 5.39 -1.45 17.23
CA THR A 389 4.86 -0.55 18.28
C THR A 389 3.41 -0.87 18.64
N GLN A 390 2.65 -1.40 17.68
CA GLN A 390 1.21 -1.65 17.85
C GLN A 390 0.88 -3.07 18.32
N ALA A 391 1.73 -4.07 18.03
CA ALA A 391 1.49 -5.46 18.40
C ALA A 391 1.66 -5.68 19.91
N GLN A 392 0.68 -6.33 20.55
CA GLN A 392 0.76 -6.57 22.00
C GLN A 392 1.52 -7.85 22.38
N LEU A 393 1.68 -8.80 21.45
CA LEU A 393 2.63 -9.90 21.63
C LEU A 393 3.87 -9.66 20.76
N TYR A 394 5.01 -9.57 21.41
CA TYR A 394 6.28 -9.30 20.75
C TYR A 394 7.25 -10.45 21.01
N VAL A 395 7.71 -11.10 19.94
CA VAL A 395 8.67 -12.19 19.97
C VAL A 395 10.03 -11.63 19.56
N LYS A 396 10.97 -11.56 20.49
CA LYS A 396 12.35 -11.15 20.19
C LYS A 396 13.23 -12.37 20.03
N VAL A 397 13.83 -12.52 18.85
CA VAL A 397 14.84 -13.55 18.58
C VAL A 397 16.19 -12.89 18.42
N THR A 398 17.12 -13.17 19.35
CA THR A 398 18.49 -12.66 19.27
C THR A 398 19.42 -13.78 18.86
N LEU A 399 20.08 -13.61 17.70
CA LEU A 399 21.01 -14.59 17.16
C LEU A 399 22.41 -14.35 17.69
N SER A 400 23.13 -15.42 18.02
CA SER A 400 24.56 -15.37 18.32
C SER A 400 25.35 -15.03 17.06
N SER A 401 26.44 -14.25 17.19
CA SER A 401 27.30 -13.97 16.04
C SER A 401 27.78 -15.26 15.35
N PRO A 402 27.64 -15.37 14.02
CA PRO A 402 28.01 -16.57 13.29
C PRO A 402 29.51 -16.84 13.40
N THR A 403 29.88 -18.07 13.78
CA THR A 403 31.27 -18.53 13.78
C THR A 403 31.43 -19.59 12.70
N ALA A 404 32.45 -19.46 11.85
CA ALA A 404 32.68 -20.39 10.75
C ALA A 404 32.69 -21.86 11.24
N GLY A 405 31.85 -22.70 10.62
CA GLY A 405 31.74 -24.12 10.95
C GLY A 405 30.98 -24.47 12.23
N THR A 406 30.44 -23.49 12.96
CA THR A 406 29.54 -23.71 14.10
C THR A 406 28.18 -23.13 13.78
N ALA A 407 27.13 -23.93 13.98
CA ALA A 407 25.77 -23.45 13.78
C ALA A 407 25.47 -22.31 14.77
N PRO A 408 24.85 -21.21 14.32
CA PRO A 408 24.38 -20.16 15.22
C PRO A 408 23.36 -20.72 16.22
N THR A 409 23.22 -20.02 17.34
CA THR A 409 22.22 -20.27 18.38
C THR A 409 21.34 -19.03 18.52
N ALA A 410 20.14 -19.19 19.09
CA ALA A 410 19.23 -18.08 19.32
C ALA A 410 18.66 -18.09 20.73
N THR A 411 18.49 -16.91 21.31
CA THR A 411 17.63 -16.71 22.49
C THR A 411 16.29 -16.16 22.03
N ILE A 412 15.20 -16.79 22.48
CA ILE A 412 13.83 -16.39 22.15
C ILE A 412 13.17 -15.90 23.44
N GLN A 413 12.64 -14.67 23.42
CA GLN A 413 11.92 -14.08 24.54
C GLN A 413 10.61 -13.47 24.06
N LEU A 414 9.52 -13.77 24.77
CA LEU A 414 8.22 -13.13 24.56
C LEU A 414 8.10 -11.88 25.42
N TYR A 415 7.41 -10.88 24.90
CA TYR A 415 7.17 -9.60 25.54
C TYR A 415 5.73 -9.15 25.30
N GLY A 416 5.18 -8.38 26.25
CA GLY A 416 3.89 -7.72 26.11
C GLY A 416 3.79 -6.46 26.95
N PRO A 417 2.74 -5.65 26.79
CA PRO A 417 2.58 -4.40 27.53
C PRO A 417 2.54 -4.65 29.04
N SER A 418 3.20 -3.78 29.81
CA SER A 418 3.03 -3.76 31.27
C SER A 418 1.55 -3.58 31.64
N THR A 419 1.09 -4.26 32.70
CA THR A 419 -0.32 -4.23 33.13
C THR A 419 -0.76 -2.79 33.40
N GLY A 420 -1.50 -2.17 32.46
CA GLY A 420 -2.07 -0.84 32.66
C GLY A 420 -1.95 0.19 31.53
N SER A 421 -1.34 -0.11 30.37
CA SER A 421 -1.34 0.84 29.24
C SER A 421 -1.45 0.14 27.89
N ALA A 422 -2.62 0.24 27.26
CA ALA A 422 -2.77 -0.02 25.83
C ALA A 422 -2.20 1.19 25.07
N GLY A 423 -1.07 1.02 24.39
CA GLY A 423 -0.55 2.02 23.44
C GLY A 423 0.78 2.69 23.79
N THR A 424 1.60 2.14 24.68
CA THR A 424 2.96 2.66 24.87
C THR A 424 3.98 1.85 24.08
N GLY A 425 4.98 2.56 23.59
CA GLY A 425 6.01 1.99 22.74
C GLY A 425 6.78 0.84 23.39
N PRO A 426 7.61 0.15 22.60
CA PRO A 426 8.29 -1.12 22.94
C PRO A 426 9.26 -1.05 24.13
N ASN A 427 9.55 0.15 24.65
CA ASN A 427 10.35 0.36 25.86
C ASN A 427 9.58 0.05 27.16
N ASP A 428 8.24 -0.08 27.12
CA ASP A 428 7.39 -0.38 28.30
C ASP A 428 6.94 -1.85 28.34
N TYR A 429 7.52 -2.70 27.49
CA TYR A 429 7.17 -4.11 27.40
C TYR A 429 7.87 -4.90 28.50
N VAL A 430 7.13 -5.80 29.14
CA VAL A 430 7.65 -6.72 30.16
C VAL A 430 7.88 -8.10 29.55
N PRO A 431 8.92 -8.84 29.99
CA PRO A 431 9.09 -10.23 29.58
C PRO A 431 7.86 -11.07 29.96
N LEU A 432 7.36 -11.87 29.03
CA LEU A 432 6.29 -12.83 29.28
C LEU A 432 6.88 -14.23 29.53
N GLY A 433 6.17 -15.02 30.32
CA GLY A 433 6.42 -16.44 30.50
C GLY A 433 6.15 -17.19 29.20
N ASN A 434 7.12 -18.00 28.77
CA ASN A 434 7.05 -18.76 27.53
C ASN A 434 6.15 -20.01 27.72
N PRO A 435 5.16 -20.29 26.85
CA PRO A 435 4.33 -21.48 26.93
C PRO A 435 5.06 -22.82 26.64
N THR A 436 6.39 -22.83 26.63
CA THR A 436 7.21 -23.98 26.19
C THR A 436 7.82 -24.79 27.34
N ASN A 437 7.29 -24.66 28.57
CA ASN A 437 7.75 -25.46 29.71
C ASN A 437 6.64 -26.25 30.45
N MET A 438 5.41 -26.36 29.92
CA MET A 438 4.33 -27.07 30.61
C MET A 438 3.63 -28.11 29.72
N GLY A 439 3.49 -29.32 30.28
CA GLY A 439 3.15 -30.54 29.57
C GLY A 439 1.71 -30.63 29.10
N GLY A 440 1.56 -31.18 27.90
CA GLY A 440 0.31 -31.66 27.31
C GLY A 440 0.50 -32.19 25.88
N SER A 441 1.27 -31.46 25.04
CA SER A 441 1.51 -31.84 23.62
C SER A 441 2.94 -31.62 23.05
N GLY A 442 3.90 -31.07 23.80
CA GLY A 442 5.34 -31.19 23.51
C GLY A 442 5.99 -30.28 22.45
N THR A 443 5.25 -29.49 21.64
CA THR A 443 5.86 -28.58 20.64
C THR A 443 5.91 -27.12 21.14
N PRO A 444 7.07 -26.45 21.12
CA PRO A 444 7.18 -25.04 21.47
C PRO A 444 6.48 -24.09 20.48
N LEU A 445 5.89 -22.99 20.96
CA LEU A 445 5.24 -21.94 20.14
C LEU A 445 6.19 -21.37 19.06
N VAL A 446 7.42 -21.06 19.46
CA VAL A 446 8.47 -20.58 18.57
C VAL A 446 9.70 -21.45 18.77
N THR A 447 10.28 -21.92 17.66
CA THR A 447 11.53 -22.68 17.66
C THR A 447 12.54 -22.06 16.71
N TYR A 448 13.82 -22.25 17.00
CA TYR A 448 14.91 -21.81 16.12
C TYR A 448 15.63 -23.04 15.54
N GLN A 449 15.79 -23.05 14.22
CA GLN A 449 16.42 -24.11 13.44
C GLN A 449 17.55 -23.48 12.61
N PRO A 450 18.82 -23.54 13.06
CA PRO A 450 19.93 -23.01 12.28
C PRO A 450 20.12 -23.83 11.00
N TYR A 451 20.57 -23.20 9.92
CA TYR A 451 20.90 -23.93 8.70
C TYR A 451 22.11 -24.84 8.93
N ILE A 452 21.90 -26.13 8.68
CA ILE A 452 22.94 -27.15 8.71
C ILE A 452 22.73 -28.05 7.51
N ALA A 453 23.75 -28.17 6.67
CA ALA A 453 23.79 -29.11 5.57
C ALA A 453 25.06 -29.95 5.61
N THR A 454 24.99 -31.11 4.99
CA THR A 454 26.09 -32.05 4.87
C THR A 454 26.35 -32.28 3.38
N GLN A 455 27.49 -31.80 2.91
CA GLN A 455 28.00 -32.07 1.57
C GLN A 455 28.85 -33.33 1.60
N THR A 456 28.50 -34.32 0.80
CA THR A 456 29.27 -35.55 0.66
C THR A 456 29.92 -35.58 -0.72
N THR A 457 31.25 -35.48 -0.76
CA THR A 457 32.03 -35.58 -1.99
C THR A 457 32.71 -36.94 -2.04
N VAL A 458 32.44 -37.72 -3.09
CA VAL A 458 33.17 -38.96 -3.36
C VAL A 458 34.40 -38.62 -4.20
N GLY A 459 35.56 -38.63 -3.56
CA GLY A 459 36.84 -38.43 -4.23
C GLY A 459 37.24 -39.65 -5.05
N SER A 460 38.18 -39.44 -5.98
CA SER A 460 38.75 -40.51 -6.80
C SER A 460 39.61 -41.49 -5.98
N LYS A 461 39.77 -42.73 -6.46
CA LYS A 461 40.50 -43.85 -5.83
C LYS A 461 41.86 -43.45 -5.24
N VAL A 462 42.10 -43.69 -3.94
CA VAL A 462 43.42 -43.50 -3.31
C VAL A 462 44.32 -44.70 -3.59
N SER A 463 45.50 -44.45 -4.18
CA SER A 463 46.49 -45.49 -4.49
C SER A 463 47.55 -45.56 -3.39
N SER A 464 47.40 -46.47 -2.42
CA SER A 464 48.49 -46.87 -1.52
C SER A 464 48.96 -48.28 -1.91
N GLY A 465 50.27 -48.49 -2.03
CA GLY A 465 50.91 -49.69 -2.57
C GLY A 465 50.24 -51.03 -2.23
N THR A 466 50.29 -51.92 -3.23
CA THR A 466 49.95 -53.37 -3.22
C THR A 466 48.60 -53.82 -2.62
N ASN A 467 47.70 -52.91 -2.20
CA ASN A 467 46.35 -53.24 -1.74
C ASN A 467 45.26 -52.37 -2.39
N LYS A 468 44.02 -52.89 -2.47
CA LYS A 468 42.86 -52.29 -3.17
C LYS A 468 42.54 -50.88 -2.60
N GLY A 469 42.51 -49.88 -3.48
CA GLY A 469 42.33 -48.47 -3.12
C GLY A 469 40.90 -48.13 -2.68
N LYS A 470 40.79 -47.40 -1.57
CA LYS A 470 39.52 -46.89 -1.03
C LYS A 470 39.14 -45.59 -1.75
N TYR A 471 37.85 -45.29 -1.82
CA TYR A 471 37.40 -43.95 -2.22
C TYR A 471 37.36 -43.06 -0.97
N PRO A 472 38.06 -41.91 -0.96
CA PRO A 472 37.90 -40.95 0.11
C PRO A 472 36.52 -40.31 -0.06
N ILE A 473 35.66 -40.49 0.93
CA ILE A 473 34.44 -39.73 1.08
C ILE A 473 34.77 -38.58 2.02
N THR A 474 34.74 -37.37 1.50
CA THR A 474 34.83 -36.18 2.33
C THR A 474 33.44 -35.71 2.63
N THR A 475 33.12 -35.62 3.91
CA THR A 475 31.86 -35.05 4.40
C THR A 475 32.16 -33.71 5.03
N THR A 476 31.58 -32.65 4.46
CA THR A 476 31.73 -31.27 4.93
C THR A 476 30.40 -30.80 5.51
N THR A 477 30.41 -30.36 6.76
CA THR A 477 29.26 -29.69 7.36
C THR A 477 29.23 -28.24 6.92
N ILE A 478 28.14 -27.77 6.34
CA ILE A 478 27.92 -26.40 5.90
C ILE A 478 26.88 -25.77 6.82
N THR A 479 27.13 -24.55 7.27
CA THR A 479 26.23 -23.77 8.13
C THR A 479 25.88 -22.45 7.46
N SER A 480 24.91 -21.70 7.99
CA SER A 480 24.62 -20.33 7.53
C SER A 480 25.84 -19.40 7.64
N ALA A 481 26.77 -19.69 8.56
CA ALA A 481 28.06 -18.99 8.66
C ALA A 481 29.04 -19.31 7.52
N GLY A 482 28.79 -20.34 6.70
CA GLY A 482 29.66 -20.85 5.64
C GLY A 482 30.06 -22.32 5.80
N ALA A 483 30.97 -22.80 4.93
CA ALA A 483 31.48 -24.18 4.96
C ALA A 483 32.34 -24.44 6.22
N GLY A 484 32.10 -25.57 6.89
CA GLY A 484 32.73 -26.01 8.13
C GLY A 484 33.63 -27.24 7.97
N ALA A 485 33.89 -27.93 9.09
CA ALA A 485 34.88 -28.98 9.19
C ALA A 485 34.65 -30.14 8.21
N ALA A 486 35.71 -30.52 7.49
CA ALA A 486 35.72 -31.68 6.61
C ALA A 486 36.19 -32.92 7.38
N THR A 487 35.40 -34.00 7.35
CA THR A 487 35.83 -35.32 7.82
C THR A 487 36.04 -36.25 6.63
N THR A 488 37.23 -36.84 6.52
CA THR A 488 37.54 -37.81 5.47
C THR A 488 37.36 -39.23 5.99
N THR A 489 36.41 -39.96 5.41
CA THR A 489 36.18 -41.39 5.68
C THR A 489 36.48 -42.19 4.42
N TYR A 490 36.89 -43.45 4.53
CA TYR A 490 37.23 -44.28 3.37
C TYR A 490 36.31 -45.51 3.24
N SER A 491 35.68 -45.72 2.07
CA SER A 491 34.76 -46.87 1.81
C SER A 491 35.24 -47.80 0.68
N SER A 492 34.70 -49.04 0.59
CA SER A 492 35.19 -50.10 -0.33
C SER A 492 34.08 -50.90 -1.04
N THR A 493 34.07 -50.94 -2.38
CA THR A 493 33.41 -52.03 -3.16
C THR A 493 33.96 -52.21 -4.60
N LEU A 494 34.29 -53.47 -4.94
CA LEU A 494 34.52 -54.14 -6.26
C LEU A 494 35.91 -54.11 -6.98
N PRO A 495 36.27 -55.18 -7.77
CA PRO A 495 37.64 -55.68 -7.93
C PRO A 495 38.39 -55.28 -9.22
N SER A 496 39.72 -55.11 -9.08
CA SER A 496 40.85 -55.13 -10.06
C SER A 496 40.62 -54.51 -11.46
N LYS A 497 41.35 -53.49 -11.90
CA LYS A 497 42.81 -53.46 -12.16
C LYS A 497 43.27 -52.01 -12.52
N ALA A 498 44.56 -51.73 -12.34
CA ALA A 498 45.34 -50.58 -12.87
C ALA A 498 45.29 -49.20 -12.17
N SER A 499 46.25 -48.36 -12.59
CA SER A 499 47.15 -47.51 -11.79
C SER A 499 47.38 -46.14 -12.43
N GLY A 500 47.54 -45.11 -11.59
CA GLY A 500 48.04 -43.76 -11.94
C GLY A 500 46.93 -42.75 -12.25
N GLY A 501 46.71 -41.77 -11.38
CA GLY A 501 45.76 -40.69 -11.65
C GLY A 501 45.69 -39.61 -10.57
N THR A 502 45.63 -38.35 -11.03
CA THR A 502 45.33 -37.12 -10.28
C THR A 502 43.90 -37.15 -9.72
N ILE A 503 43.67 -36.52 -8.57
CA ILE A 503 42.33 -36.43 -7.96
C ILE A 503 41.50 -35.41 -8.75
N SER A 504 40.45 -35.87 -9.45
CA SER A 504 39.34 -35.03 -9.91
C SER A 504 38.09 -35.32 -9.07
N SER A 505 37.30 -34.28 -8.81
CA SER A 505 36.08 -34.31 -7.97
C SER A 505 34.96 -35.07 -8.67
N GLY A 506 34.48 -36.15 -8.04
CA GLY A 506 33.19 -36.76 -8.38
C GLY A 506 32.01 -35.89 -7.96
N GLY A 507 30.79 -36.29 -8.34
CA GLY A 507 29.55 -35.63 -7.93
C GLY A 507 29.49 -35.43 -6.42
N SER A 508 28.93 -34.29 -5.99
CA SER A 508 28.75 -33.95 -4.57
C SER A 508 27.26 -33.81 -4.30
N ASP A 509 26.76 -34.60 -3.35
CA ASP A 509 25.36 -34.53 -2.91
C ASP A 509 25.29 -33.64 -1.66
N VAL A 510 24.30 -32.74 -1.58
CA VAL A 510 24.12 -31.85 -0.42
C VAL A 510 22.79 -32.14 0.26
N SER A 511 22.81 -32.61 1.51
CA SER A 511 21.58 -32.84 2.29
C SER A 511 21.46 -31.85 3.43
N VAL A 512 20.30 -31.22 3.58
CA VAL A 512 20.00 -30.29 4.68
C VAL A 512 19.45 -31.09 5.87
N SER A 513 19.94 -30.83 7.08
CA SER A 513 19.46 -31.47 8.31
C SER A 513 18.74 -30.52 9.27
N SER A 514 18.90 -29.20 9.09
CA SER A 514 18.22 -28.16 9.86
C SER A 514 18.20 -26.86 9.04
N GLY A 515 17.19 -26.00 9.24
CA GLY A 515 16.93 -24.83 8.39
C GLY A 515 16.55 -25.23 6.97
N LEU A 516 16.69 -24.33 6.00
CA LEU A 516 16.44 -24.63 4.58
C LEU A 516 17.47 -23.97 3.68
N TYR A 517 17.65 -24.47 2.46
CA TYR A 517 18.41 -23.78 1.42
C TYR A 517 17.46 -23.09 0.46
N ASP A 518 17.59 -21.78 0.33
CA ASP A 518 16.76 -21.00 -0.59
C ASP A 518 17.48 -20.86 -1.93
N GLN A 519 16.92 -21.50 -2.97
CA GLN A 519 17.50 -21.52 -4.32
C GLN A 519 17.49 -20.14 -5.00
N ARG A 520 16.55 -19.25 -4.63
CA ARG A 520 16.52 -17.87 -5.11
C ARG A 520 17.63 -17.05 -4.44
N ARG A 521 17.79 -17.21 -3.12
CA ARG A 521 18.82 -16.49 -2.34
C ARG A 521 20.23 -17.06 -2.52
N GLN A 522 20.32 -18.31 -2.99
CA GLN A 522 21.56 -19.08 -3.13
C GLN A 522 22.33 -19.21 -1.83
N MET A 523 21.60 -19.37 -0.72
CA MET A 523 22.19 -19.49 0.61
C MET A 523 21.34 -20.37 1.52
N GLY A 524 21.99 -20.91 2.56
CA GLY A 524 21.31 -21.52 3.68
C GLY A 524 20.64 -20.48 4.56
N VAL A 525 19.43 -20.79 5.01
CA VAL A 525 18.55 -19.91 5.78
C VAL A 525 18.25 -20.57 7.12
N ASP A 526 18.54 -19.84 8.20
CA ASP A 526 18.10 -20.22 9.53
C ASP A 526 16.60 -19.94 9.67
N ILE A 527 15.86 -20.81 10.33
CA ILE A 527 14.41 -20.70 10.43
C ILE A 527 13.97 -20.47 11.87
N VAL A 528 13.32 -19.33 12.10
CA VAL A 528 12.48 -19.09 13.28
C VAL A 528 11.08 -19.57 12.94
N GLN A 529 10.73 -20.75 13.40
CA GLN A 529 9.45 -21.37 13.11
C GLN A 529 8.42 -20.98 14.17
N VAL A 530 7.29 -20.44 13.73
CA VAL A 530 6.10 -20.16 14.55
C VAL A 530 5.05 -21.21 14.24
N ASP A 531 4.65 -21.97 15.26
CA ASP A 531 3.61 -22.99 15.17
C ASP A 531 2.23 -22.36 15.42
N MET A 532 1.41 -22.33 14.38
CA MET A 532 0.10 -21.68 14.43
C MET A 532 -0.91 -22.43 15.30
N LYS A 533 -0.75 -23.74 15.43
CA LYS A 533 -1.60 -24.57 16.30
C LYS A 533 -1.25 -24.34 17.77
N ALA A 534 0.04 -24.25 18.09
CA ALA A 534 0.50 -23.88 19.42
C ALA A 534 0.05 -22.45 19.80
N LEU A 535 0.09 -21.50 18.85
CA LEU A 535 -0.43 -20.15 19.08
C LEU A 535 -1.94 -20.17 19.34
N GLY A 536 -2.70 -20.93 18.56
CA GLY A 536 -4.14 -21.11 18.75
C GLY A 536 -4.48 -21.65 20.14
N ALA A 537 -3.75 -22.66 20.60
CA ALA A 537 -3.92 -23.22 21.94
C ALA A 537 -3.60 -22.21 23.05
N ALA A 538 -2.48 -21.47 22.90
CA ALA A 538 -2.08 -20.46 23.87
C ALA A 538 -3.12 -19.33 24.00
N VAL A 539 -3.63 -18.85 22.87
CA VAL A 539 -4.69 -17.82 22.86
C VAL A 539 -5.99 -18.36 23.44
N SER A 540 -6.36 -19.62 23.15
CA SER A 540 -7.54 -20.25 23.74
C SER A 540 -7.46 -20.29 25.28
N ASP A 541 -6.31 -20.67 25.84
CA ASP A 541 -6.11 -20.71 27.30
C ASP A 541 -6.03 -19.29 27.90
N MET A 542 -5.54 -18.31 27.14
CA MET A 542 -5.63 -16.89 27.52
C MET A 542 -7.08 -16.39 27.56
N VAL A 543 -7.95 -16.84 26.64
CA VAL A 543 -9.39 -16.51 26.61
C VAL A 543 -10.10 -17.03 27.86
N SER A 544 -9.82 -18.27 28.28
CA SER A 544 -10.42 -18.83 29.49
C SER A 544 -9.93 -18.14 30.77
N ASN A 545 -8.92 -17.27 30.67
CA ASN A 545 -8.29 -16.56 31.80
C ASN A 545 -7.86 -17.54 32.89
N THR A 546 -7.38 -18.71 32.47
CA THR A 546 -6.87 -19.79 33.30
C THR A 546 -5.39 -19.95 33.02
N SER A 547 -4.56 -20.08 34.07
CA SER A 547 -3.13 -20.38 33.93
C SER A 547 -2.94 -21.86 33.56
N ASP A 548 -3.57 -22.30 32.48
CA ASP A 548 -3.50 -23.66 31.96
C ASP A 548 -2.15 -23.92 31.27
N ALA A 549 -1.94 -25.15 30.79
CA ALA A 549 -0.64 -25.59 30.30
C ALA A 549 -0.08 -24.75 29.14
N ASN A 550 -0.93 -24.14 28.30
CA ASN A 550 -0.48 -23.41 27.11
C ASN A 550 -0.59 -21.89 27.24
N ALA A 551 -1.17 -21.36 28.33
CA ALA A 551 -1.37 -19.92 28.50
C ALA A 551 -0.04 -19.15 28.53
N ILE A 552 0.02 -18.02 27.83
CA ILE A 552 1.09 -17.03 28.01
C ILE A 552 0.84 -16.33 29.35
N THR A 553 1.88 -16.15 30.15
CA THR A 553 1.78 -15.56 31.49
C THR A 553 2.62 -14.30 31.65
N ASN A 554 2.20 -13.40 32.52
CA ASN A 554 2.98 -12.27 32.97
C ASN A 554 4.09 -12.74 33.95
N PRO A 555 5.09 -11.90 34.27
CA PRO A 555 6.13 -12.23 35.25
C PRO A 555 5.62 -12.67 36.63
N ASP A 556 4.43 -12.22 37.03
CA ASP A 556 3.79 -12.57 38.29
C ASP A 556 3.02 -13.91 38.26
N GLY A 557 3.02 -14.59 37.12
CA GLY A 557 2.33 -15.87 36.89
C GLY A 557 0.84 -15.74 36.52
N SER A 558 0.30 -14.52 36.45
CA SER A 558 -1.06 -14.28 35.94
C SER A 558 -1.13 -14.47 34.42
N VAL A 559 -2.30 -14.79 33.89
CA VAL A 559 -2.52 -14.95 32.45
C VAL A 559 -2.35 -13.61 31.73
N PHE A 560 -1.62 -13.62 30.61
CA PHE A 560 -1.54 -12.48 29.71
C PHE A 560 -2.87 -12.30 28.98
N ASN A 561 -3.58 -11.20 29.25
CA ASN A 561 -4.91 -10.92 28.69
C ASN A 561 -4.99 -9.62 27.86
N SER A 562 -3.86 -8.93 27.69
CA SER A 562 -3.74 -7.71 26.89
C SER A 562 -3.40 -8.04 25.44
N TRP A 563 -4.22 -8.83 24.75
CA TRP A 563 -4.00 -9.23 23.36
C TRP A 563 -4.94 -8.52 22.38
N ASN A 564 -4.40 -7.97 21.29
CA ASN A 564 -5.12 -7.20 20.26
C ASN A 564 -5.19 -7.91 18.90
N GLY A 565 -4.86 -9.19 18.83
CA GLY A 565 -4.84 -9.93 17.57
C GLY A 565 -3.53 -9.81 16.79
N ALA A 566 -2.47 -9.20 17.34
CA ALA A 566 -1.22 -8.98 16.61
C ALA A 566 0.01 -9.59 17.31
N VAL A 567 0.82 -10.29 16.50
CA VAL A 567 2.17 -10.77 16.84
C VAL A 567 3.18 -10.00 16.02
N TYR A 568 4.20 -9.45 16.66
CA TYR A 568 5.39 -8.98 15.99
C TYR A 568 6.57 -9.91 16.30
N VAL A 569 7.30 -10.36 15.29
CA VAL A 569 8.49 -11.21 15.42
C VAL A 569 9.73 -10.43 14.97
N GLU A 570 10.54 -10.00 15.92
CA GLU A 570 11.84 -9.36 15.69
C GLU A 570 12.91 -10.42 15.46
N ILE A 571 13.55 -10.39 14.30
CA ILE A 571 14.84 -11.04 14.08
C ILE A 571 15.93 -10.00 14.35
N ASN A 572 16.61 -10.18 15.48
CA ASN A 572 17.76 -9.38 15.88
C ASN A 572 19.03 -10.15 15.53
N ASP A 573 19.48 -9.97 14.29
CA ASP A 573 20.73 -10.54 13.81
C ASP A 573 21.90 -9.62 14.20
N THR A 574 22.64 -10.02 15.23
CA THR A 574 23.85 -9.30 15.69
C THR A 574 25.09 -9.62 14.84
N SER A 575 24.92 -10.21 13.65
CA SER A 575 26.08 -10.64 12.86
C SER A 575 26.99 -9.45 12.48
N PRO A 576 28.32 -9.62 12.57
CA PRO A 576 29.29 -8.59 12.23
C PRO A 576 29.37 -8.28 10.72
N ARG A 577 28.44 -8.79 9.90
CA ARG A 577 28.45 -8.64 8.43
C ARG A 577 27.92 -7.28 7.94
N GLY A 578 27.38 -6.45 8.82
CA GLY A 578 27.21 -5.00 8.59
C GLY A 578 26.20 -4.56 7.52
N ASP A 579 25.48 -5.49 6.88
CA ASP A 579 24.45 -5.21 5.86
C ASP A 579 23.20 -6.06 6.13
N THR A 580 22.01 -5.45 6.10
CA THR A 580 20.70 -6.10 6.25
C THR A 580 20.46 -7.18 5.20
N SER A 581 21.08 -7.08 4.02
CA SER A 581 21.01 -8.10 2.96
C SER A 581 21.64 -9.45 3.34
N SER A 582 22.44 -9.47 4.42
CA SER A 582 23.16 -10.64 4.91
C SER A 582 22.46 -11.38 6.06
N GLN A 583 21.27 -10.92 6.47
CA GLN A 583 20.49 -11.57 7.51
C GLN A 583 20.22 -13.04 7.13
N SER A 584 20.73 -13.94 7.95
CA SER A 584 20.68 -15.38 7.67
C SER A 584 19.39 -16.04 8.12
N ALA A 585 18.67 -15.42 9.07
CA ALA A 585 17.43 -15.95 9.61
C ALA A 585 16.17 -15.38 8.95
N SER A 586 15.16 -16.23 8.82
CA SER A 586 13.83 -15.92 8.31
C SER A 586 12.76 -16.55 9.20
N VAL A 587 11.55 -16.04 9.13
CA VAL A 587 10.41 -16.60 9.87
C VAL A 587 9.74 -17.66 9.01
N ARG A 588 9.25 -18.75 9.61
CA ARG A 588 8.38 -19.72 8.93
C ARG A 588 7.11 -19.95 9.74
N LEU A 589 5.96 -19.80 9.09
CA LEU A 589 4.67 -20.19 9.65
C LEU A 589 4.35 -21.62 9.23
N VAL A 590 4.02 -22.47 10.20
CA VAL A 590 3.64 -23.88 9.99
C VAL A 590 2.33 -24.20 10.70
N ASP A 591 1.71 -25.31 10.30
CA ASP A 591 0.51 -25.86 10.95
C ASP A 591 -0.67 -24.86 11.00
N GLY A 592 -0.80 -24.03 9.96
CA GLY A 592 -1.83 -23.01 9.81
C GLY A 592 -3.13 -23.48 9.16
N GLN A 593 -3.25 -24.76 8.81
CA GLN A 593 -4.46 -25.33 8.21
C GLN A 593 -5.61 -25.36 9.22
N VAL A 594 -6.80 -24.92 8.84
CA VAL A 594 -8.02 -24.99 9.66
C VAL A 594 -8.92 -26.14 9.20
N SER A 595 -9.88 -26.55 10.02
CA SER A 595 -10.87 -27.56 9.58
C SER A 595 -11.99 -26.90 8.79
N SER A 596 -12.52 -27.58 7.78
CA SER A 596 -13.65 -27.10 6.99
C SER A 596 -14.83 -26.64 7.86
N GLY A 597 -15.39 -25.46 7.58
CA GLY A 597 -16.47 -24.87 8.37
C GLY A 597 -16.07 -24.35 9.76
N SER A 598 -14.79 -24.38 10.11
CA SER A 598 -14.24 -23.76 11.32
C SER A 598 -13.12 -22.83 10.92
N SER A 599 -13.15 -21.57 11.32
CA SER A 599 -11.92 -20.80 11.31
C SER A 599 -11.72 -20.26 12.69
N LEU A 600 -10.67 -20.76 13.33
CA LEU A 600 -10.19 -20.23 14.59
C LEU A 600 -8.67 -20.19 14.51
N MET A 601 -8.16 -19.45 13.51
CA MET A 601 -6.89 -18.76 13.74
C MET A 601 -7.03 -17.96 15.05
N PRO A 602 -5.97 -17.91 15.88
CA PRO A 602 -6.05 -17.34 17.22
C PRO A 602 -6.71 -15.95 17.23
N SER A 603 -7.87 -15.82 17.88
CA SER A 603 -8.62 -14.56 18.03
C SER A 603 -9.20 -14.42 19.45
N TYR A 604 -9.15 -13.22 20.03
CA TYR A 604 -9.52 -12.94 21.43
C TYR A 604 -10.17 -11.55 21.59
N GLY A 605 -11.18 -11.48 22.47
CA GLY A 605 -11.57 -10.26 23.19
C GLY A 605 -12.39 -9.22 22.42
N VAL A 606 -12.87 -8.19 23.14
CA VAL A 606 -13.72 -7.09 22.62
C VAL A 606 -13.07 -6.25 21.51
N ASN A 607 -11.75 -6.41 21.30
CA ASN A 607 -10.93 -5.65 20.35
C ASN A 607 -10.29 -6.50 19.23
N GLY A 608 -10.49 -7.82 19.17
CA GLY A 608 -9.75 -8.70 18.24
C GLY A 608 -10.59 -9.81 17.59
N LYS A 609 -11.11 -9.54 16.38
CA LYS A 609 -11.62 -10.56 15.45
C LYS A 609 -10.61 -10.72 14.32
N GLY A 610 -9.61 -11.58 14.48
CA GLY A 610 -8.58 -11.83 13.47
C GLY A 610 -7.16 -11.91 14.03
N LEU A 611 -6.21 -12.05 13.11
CA LEU A 611 -4.79 -12.23 13.42
C LEU A 611 -3.92 -11.42 12.46
N THR A 612 -2.90 -10.74 12.99
CA THR A 612 -1.84 -10.12 12.19
C THR A 612 -0.49 -10.61 12.68
N ILE A 613 0.31 -11.18 11.79
CA ILE A 613 1.70 -11.55 12.08
C ILE A 613 2.61 -10.66 11.24
N ALA A 614 3.48 -9.90 11.91
CA ALA A 614 4.43 -9.02 11.27
C ALA A 614 5.87 -9.37 11.67
N THR A 615 6.83 -9.20 10.76
CA THR A 615 8.26 -9.41 11.05
C THR A 615 9.14 -8.52 10.17
N ASN A 616 10.31 -8.13 10.69
CA ASN A 616 11.34 -7.43 9.91
C ASN A 616 12.11 -8.35 8.94
N ALA A 617 11.84 -9.66 8.93
CA ALA A 617 12.55 -10.66 8.14
C ALA A 617 11.76 -11.15 6.92
N PRO A 618 12.40 -11.87 5.97
CA PRO A 618 11.67 -12.69 5.02
C PRO A 618 10.88 -13.77 5.76
N LEU A 619 9.72 -14.12 5.23
CA LEU A 619 8.79 -15.08 5.83
C LEU A 619 8.39 -16.17 4.82
N TYR A 620 8.37 -17.41 5.30
CA TYR A 620 7.87 -18.57 4.57
C TYR A 620 6.54 -19.02 5.16
N ILE A 621 5.55 -19.31 4.32
CA ILE A 621 4.32 -20.00 4.71
C ILE A 621 4.40 -21.42 4.17
N GLN A 622 4.35 -22.42 5.04
CA GLN A 622 4.40 -23.82 4.65
C GLN A 622 3.06 -24.52 4.84
N GLY A 623 2.50 -24.99 3.72
CA GLY A 623 1.20 -25.66 3.66
C GLY A 623 0.02 -24.70 3.58
N ASN A 624 -1.18 -25.24 3.81
CA ASN A 624 -2.40 -24.45 3.85
C ASN A 624 -2.40 -23.52 5.06
N PHE A 625 -2.97 -22.33 4.93
CA PHE A 625 -2.89 -21.31 5.98
C PHE A 625 -4.19 -20.51 6.07
N ASN A 626 -4.82 -20.53 7.26
CA ASN A 626 -6.17 -20.01 7.52
C ASN A 626 -7.23 -20.57 6.55
N ALA A 627 -6.95 -21.72 5.94
CA ALA A 627 -7.82 -22.39 4.99
C ALA A 627 -7.79 -23.91 5.19
N ASP A 628 -8.79 -24.61 4.67
CA ASP A 628 -8.95 -26.06 4.82
C ASP A 628 -8.16 -26.90 3.80
N GLY A 629 -7.69 -26.28 2.70
CA GLY A 629 -6.88 -26.90 1.66
C GLY A 629 -7.66 -27.41 0.46
N SER A 630 -8.98 -27.20 0.41
CA SER A 630 -9.88 -27.63 -0.65
C SER A 630 -9.99 -26.60 -1.77
N VAL A 631 -8.98 -26.58 -2.64
CA VAL A 631 -8.90 -25.58 -3.71
C VAL A 631 -9.97 -25.77 -4.80
N SER A 632 -10.78 -24.73 -5.00
CA SER A 632 -11.75 -24.58 -6.10
C SER A 632 -11.67 -23.18 -6.71
N SER A 633 -12.48 -22.88 -7.74
CA SER A 633 -12.58 -21.49 -8.23
C SER A 633 -13.18 -20.53 -7.20
N ALA A 634 -14.00 -21.02 -6.28
CA ALA A 634 -14.60 -20.22 -5.20
C ALA A 634 -13.56 -19.85 -4.11
N SER A 635 -12.47 -20.60 -4.01
CA SER A 635 -11.33 -20.31 -3.13
C SER A 635 -10.66 -18.96 -3.43
N ALA A 636 -10.99 -18.31 -4.55
CA ALA A 636 -10.53 -16.95 -4.82
C ALA A 636 -11.21 -15.91 -3.91
N THR A 637 -12.47 -16.11 -3.50
CA THR A 637 -13.28 -15.03 -2.92
C THR A 637 -14.09 -15.43 -1.69
N THR A 638 -14.56 -16.67 -1.64
CA THR A 638 -15.54 -17.10 -0.63
C THR A 638 -14.83 -17.84 0.51
N PRO A 639 -15.05 -17.45 1.78
CA PRO A 639 -14.64 -18.20 2.97
C PRO A 639 -14.94 -19.70 2.90
N ASP A 640 -14.14 -20.49 3.61
CA ASP A 640 -14.21 -21.96 3.52
C ASP A 640 -15.49 -22.56 4.14
N ASP A 641 -16.19 -21.79 4.98
CA ASP A 641 -17.51 -22.19 5.47
C ASP A 641 -18.64 -21.95 4.46
N GLY A 642 -18.33 -21.36 3.30
CA GLY A 642 -19.26 -21.09 2.21
C GLY A 642 -20.10 -19.83 2.40
N ASN A 643 -19.95 -19.12 3.52
CA ASN A 643 -20.71 -17.91 3.82
C ASN A 643 -20.01 -16.68 3.21
N SER A 644 -20.78 -15.64 2.94
CA SER A 644 -20.29 -14.39 2.33
C SER A 644 -19.56 -13.45 3.30
N GLY A 645 -19.65 -13.67 4.61
CA GLY A 645 -19.14 -12.76 5.62
C GLY A 645 -19.92 -11.45 5.75
N SER A 646 -21.06 -11.33 5.06
CA SER A 646 -21.94 -10.17 5.16
C SER A 646 -22.70 -10.16 6.50
N PRO A 647 -23.24 -9.01 6.96
CA PRO A 647 -24.05 -8.97 8.17
C PRO A 647 -25.28 -9.92 8.15
N SER A 648 -25.80 -10.25 6.96
CA SER A 648 -26.91 -11.17 6.76
C SER A 648 -26.51 -12.64 6.64
N ASP A 649 -25.23 -12.92 6.44
CA ASP A 649 -24.67 -14.25 6.19
C ASP A 649 -23.22 -14.30 6.71
N PRO A 650 -23.05 -14.32 8.05
CA PRO A 650 -21.76 -14.18 8.69
C PRO A 650 -20.93 -15.46 8.54
N THR A 651 -19.63 -15.29 8.33
CA THR A 651 -18.66 -16.38 8.32
C THR A 651 -17.99 -16.56 9.67
N ALA A 652 -17.56 -17.78 9.96
CA ALA A 652 -16.64 -18.10 11.05
C ALA A 652 -15.18 -17.73 10.69
N GLU A 653 -14.88 -17.49 9.40
CA GLU A 653 -13.54 -17.09 8.92
C GLU A 653 -12.99 -15.84 9.62
N SER A 654 -11.81 -16.00 10.21
CA SER A 654 -11.09 -14.91 10.85
C SER A 654 -10.27 -14.15 9.81
N PRO A 655 -10.30 -12.80 9.79
CA PRO A 655 -9.47 -12.03 8.88
C PRO A 655 -8.00 -12.10 9.34
N VAL A 656 -7.10 -12.49 8.43
CA VAL A 656 -5.68 -12.66 8.75
C VAL A 656 -4.79 -11.77 7.89
N CYS A 657 -3.73 -11.22 8.47
CA CYS A 657 -2.66 -10.53 7.77
C CYS A 657 -1.29 -11.16 8.09
N VAL A 658 -0.45 -11.27 7.07
CA VAL A 658 0.97 -11.58 7.17
C VAL A 658 1.76 -10.44 6.55
N ALA A 659 2.61 -9.79 7.35
CA ALA A 659 3.46 -8.68 6.95
C ALA A 659 4.95 -9.03 7.13
N ALA A 660 5.75 -8.93 6.07
CA ALA A 660 7.15 -9.35 6.08
C ALA A 660 7.99 -8.64 5.02
N ASP A 661 9.32 -8.76 5.09
CA ASP A 661 10.22 -8.22 4.07
C ASP A 661 9.94 -8.84 2.69
N ALA A 662 9.66 -10.15 2.67
CA ALA A 662 9.31 -10.93 1.51
C ALA A 662 8.54 -12.18 1.93
N ILE A 663 7.43 -12.52 1.26
CA ILE A 663 6.66 -13.74 1.56
C ILE A 663 6.88 -14.81 0.48
N THR A 664 7.27 -16.01 0.91
CA THR A 664 7.45 -17.19 0.05
C THR A 664 6.48 -18.29 0.46
N ILE A 665 5.79 -18.88 -0.51
CA ILE A 665 4.83 -19.98 -0.29
C ILE A 665 5.51 -21.31 -0.61
N LEU A 666 5.34 -22.27 0.30
CA LEU A 666 5.82 -23.63 0.19
C LEU A 666 4.64 -24.60 0.38
N SER A 667 4.56 -25.65 -0.43
CA SER A 667 3.52 -26.68 -0.29
C SER A 667 3.64 -27.45 1.03
N SER A 668 2.55 -28.12 1.44
CA SER A 668 2.50 -28.87 2.70
C SER A 668 3.58 -29.96 2.82
N ASN A 669 4.06 -30.51 1.71
CA ASN A 669 5.14 -31.52 1.72
C ASN A 669 6.49 -30.97 1.23
N TRP A 670 6.71 -29.65 1.34
CA TRP A 670 8.05 -29.11 1.19
C TRP A 670 9.04 -29.86 2.10
N LYS A 671 10.23 -30.14 1.57
CA LYS A 671 11.27 -30.90 2.27
C LYS A 671 12.56 -30.10 2.30
N ASP A 672 12.81 -29.48 3.45
CA ASP A 672 14.07 -28.79 3.76
C ASP A 672 15.27 -29.66 3.38
N LYS A 673 15.21 -30.96 3.68
CA LYS A 673 16.27 -31.95 3.44
C LYS A 673 16.89 -31.91 2.05
N ILE A 674 16.07 -31.71 1.01
CA ILE A 674 16.51 -31.74 -0.39
C ILE A 674 16.61 -30.35 -1.02
N SER A 675 16.31 -29.30 -0.27
CA SER A 675 16.21 -27.92 -0.79
C SER A 675 17.52 -27.41 -1.41
N ALA A 676 18.68 -27.92 -1.00
CA ALA A 676 19.99 -27.59 -1.57
C ALA A 676 20.32 -28.36 -2.86
N ASP A 677 19.89 -29.63 -2.94
CA ASP A 677 20.27 -30.58 -4.00
C ASP A 677 19.26 -30.58 -5.16
N THR A 678 17.99 -30.36 -4.85
CA THR A 678 16.89 -30.36 -5.81
C THR A 678 16.46 -28.93 -6.09
N VAL A 679 16.83 -28.43 -7.26
CA VAL A 679 16.31 -27.17 -7.80
C VAL A 679 14.86 -27.39 -8.23
N LYS A 680 13.94 -26.53 -7.78
CA LYS A 680 12.50 -26.62 -8.07
C LYS A 680 11.89 -27.98 -7.72
N PRO A 681 11.85 -28.38 -6.44
CA PRO A 681 11.14 -29.60 -6.08
C PRO A 681 9.68 -29.54 -6.55
N THR A 682 9.14 -30.67 -6.99
CA THR A 682 7.74 -30.77 -7.41
C THR A 682 6.83 -30.63 -6.19
N PRO A 683 5.82 -29.74 -6.22
CA PRO A 683 4.86 -29.64 -5.14
C PRO A 683 3.99 -30.90 -5.13
N SER A 684 3.65 -31.37 -3.93
CA SER A 684 2.89 -32.61 -3.74
C SER A 684 1.37 -32.45 -3.84
N SER A 685 0.86 -31.23 -3.66
CA SER A 685 -0.56 -30.92 -3.51
C SER A 685 -0.80 -29.44 -3.85
N SER A 686 -2.07 -29.06 -4.04
CA SER A 686 -2.47 -27.65 -4.05
C SER A 686 -2.23 -27.02 -2.68
N THR A 687 -2.03 -25.70 -2.68
CA THR A 687 -1.89 -24.88 -1.47
C THR A 687 -2.98 -23.82 -1.46
N GLU A 688 -3.69 -23.69 -0.34
CA GLU A 688 -4.72 -22.68 -0.12
C GLU A 688 -4.35 -21.76 1.03
N ILE A 689 -4.44 -20.45 0.82
CA ILE A 689 -4.12 -19.44 1.82
C ILE A 689 -5.23 -18.38 1.86
N ALA A 690 -5.78 -18.13 3.06
CA ALA A 690 -6.72 -17.04 3.31
C ALA A 690 -6.05 -15.95 4.17
N ALA A 691 -5.38 -14.99 3.55
CA ALA A 691 -4.69 -13.91 4.25
C ALA A 691 -4.42 -12.69 3.37
N ALA A 692 -4.43 -11.50 3.97
CA ALA A 692 -3.80 -10.31 3.43
C ALA A 692 -2.27 -10.41 3.54
N PHE A 693 -1.56 -10.12 2.46
CA PHE A 693 -0.11 -10.03 2.41
C PHE A 693 0.32 -8.58 2.27
N LEU A 694 1.16 -8.13 3.20
CA LEU A 694 1.92 -6.89 3.08
C LEU A 694 3.40 -7.27 2.96
N THR A 695 3.95 -7.19 1.76
CA THR A 695 5.28 -7.76 1.48
C THR A 695 6.10 -6.86 0.55
N GLY A 696 7.42 -7.02 0.60
CA GLY A 696 8.33 -6.31 -0.29
C GLY A 696 8.54 -7.01 -1.63
N LEU A 697 8.61 -6.21 -2.70
CA LEU A 697 9.01 -6.66 -4.04
C LEU A 697 10.50 -6.43 -4.31
N VAL A 698 11.01 -6.98 -5.40
CA VAL A 698 12.29 -6.57 -5.99
C VAL A 698 11.93 -5.83 -7.28
N PRO A 699 12.29 -4.55 -7.45
CA PRO A 699 11.86 -3.77 -8.61
C PRO A 699 12.54 -4.24 -9.90
N THR A 700 11.91 -3.98 -11.04
CA THR A 700 12.52 -4.23 -12.35
C THR A 700 13.74 -3.33 -12.53
N SER A 701 14.87 -3.94 -12.92
CA SER A 701 16.13 -3.27 -13.18
C SER A 701 16.54 -3.48 -14.64
N ASN A 702 17.65 -2.91 -15.09
CA ASN A 702 18.15 -3.13 -16.45
C ASN A 702 18.64 -4.57 -16.72
N SER A 703 18.71 -5.43 -15.70
CA SER A 703 19.23 -6.80 -15.84
C SER A 703 18.22 -7.89 -15.49
N ALA A 704 17.07 -7.54 -14.92
CA ALA A 704 16.06 -8.50 -14.52
C ALA A 704 14.69 -7.85 -14.28
N SER A 705 13.63 -8.60 -14.57
CA SER A 705 12.25 -8.26 -14.20
C SER A 705 12.02 -8.42 -12.70
N SER A 706 11.06 -7.67 -12.17
CA SER A 706 10.49 -7.84 -10.82
C SER A 706 9.77 -9.19 -10.66
N GLY A 707 9.35 -9.81 -11.77
CA GLY A 707 8.44 -10.96 -11.78
C GLY A 707 6.97 -10.56 -11.64
N GLY A 708 6.67 -9.26 -11.47
CA GLY A 708 5.33 -8.70 -11.41
C GLY A 708 4.44 -9.17 -10.25
N ALA A 709 3.23 -8.61 -10.16
CA ALA A 709 2.22 -8.98 -9.17
C ALA A 709 1.94 -10.49 -9.19
N HIS A 710 1.95 -11.10 -10.37
CA HIS A 710 1.77 -12.54 -10.56
C HIS A 710 2.85 -13.43 -9.88
N ASN A 711 3.99 -12.89 -9.44
CA ASN A 711 4.95 -13.58 -8.59
C ASN A 711 5.33 -12.76 -7.35
N PHE A 712 4.41 -11.90 -6.90
CA PHE A 712 4.62 -11.07 -5.74
C PHE A 712 4.69 -11.90 -4.44
N PRO A 713 3.77 -12.86 -4.20
CA PRO A 713 4.11 -14.06 -3.43
C PRO A 713 5.18 -14.86 -4.18
N ARG A 714 6.25 -15.21 -3.49
CA ARG A 714 7.40 -15.90 -4.09
C ARG A 714 7.22 -17.41 -4.00
N PHE A 715 7.88 -18.13 -4.91
CA PHE A 715 7.79 -19.58 -5.03
C PHE A 715 9.17 -20.18 -5.21
N LEU A 716 9.34 -21.43 -4.75
CA LEU A 716 10.57 -22.23 -4.92
C LEU A 716 10.29 -23.62 -5.52
N GLU A 717 9.03 -23.93 -5.83
CA GLU A 717 8.59 -25.26 -6.29
C GLU A 717 8.23 -25.24 -7.79
N ASN A 718 8.15 -26.43 -8.39
CA ASN A 718 7.87 -26.59 -9.82
C ASN A 718 6.37 -26.64 -10.15
N GLY A 719 5.65 -25.53 -9.95
CA GLY A 719 4.25 -25.38 -10.37
C GLY A 719 3.23 -25.69 -9.26
N GLY A 720 2.25 -26.54 -9.56
CA GLY A 720 1.12 -26.83 -8.67
C GLY A 720 -0.05 -25.84 -8.85
N THR A 721 -0.98 -25.85 -7.90
CA THR A 721 -2.07 -24.85 -7.82
C THR A 721 -1.95 -24.11 -6.50
N VAL A 722 -1.99 -22.78 -6.56
CA VAL A 722 -1.97 -21.92 -5.38
C VAL A 722 -3.20 -21.03 -5.42
N ALA A 723 -4.05 -21.19 -4.40
CA ALA A 723 -5.19 -20.32 -4.15
C ALA A 723 -4.86 -19.34 -3.04
N ILE A 724 -5.08 -18.05 -3.30
CA ILE A 724 -4.92 -16.97 -2.33
C ILE A 724 -6.23 -16.19 -2.31
N ARG A 725 -6.91 -16.25 -1.17
CA ARG A 725 -8.05 -15.41 -0.81
C ARG A 725 -7.54 -14.31 0.11
N GLY A 726 -7.58 -13.06 -0.33
CA GLY A 726 -7.11 -11.96 0.50
C GLY A 726 -6.73 -10.71 -0.28
N SER A 727 -5.65 -10.07 0.14
CA SER A 727 -5.17 -8.79 -0.40
C SER A 727 -3.66 -8.86 -0.62
N LEU A 728 -3.17 -8.36 -1.75
CA LEU A 728 -1.74 -8.30 -2.09
C LEU A 728 -1.29 -6.83 -2.08
N VAL A 729 -0.60 -6.42 -1.02
CA VAL A 729 -0.18 -5.03 -0.78
C VAL A 729 1.34 -4.90 -0.89
N ALA A 730 1.79 -4.22 -1.94
CA ALA A 730 3.18 -3.81 -2.16
C ALA A 730 3.40 -2.39 -1.61
N MET A 731 3.91 -2.31 -0.38
CA MET A 731 4.23 -1.04 0.25
C MET A 731 5.65 -0.56 -0.06
N PHE A 732 6.59 -1.49 -0.24
CA PHE A 732 8.01 -1.21 -0.25
C PHE A 732 8.80 -2.22 -1.08
N GLU A 733 10.07 -1.91 -1.31
CA GLU A 733 11.06 -2.83 -1.85
C GLU A 733 11.65 -3.68 -0.70
N SER A 734 11.86 -4.96 -0.95
CA SER A 734 12.51 -5.89 0.00
C SER A 734 13.96 -5.49 0.21
N LYS A 735 14.42 -5.45 1.47
CA LYS A 735 15.79 -5.11 1.87
C LYS A 735 16.66 -6.31 2.22
N ILE A 736 16.03 -7.47 2.47
CA ILE A 736 16.74 -8.69 2.86
C ILE A 736 16.74 -9.69 1.69
N ALA A 737 15.56 -10.05 1.20
CA ALA A 737 15.44 -10.97 0.06
C ALA A 737 15.45 -10.21 -1.28
N THR A 738 16.58 -9.58 -1.60
CA THR A 738 16.76 -8.67 -2.75
C THR A 738 17.04 -9.36 -4.10
N GLN A 739 17.15 -10.69 -4.12
CA GLN A 739 17.57 -11.43 -5.30
C GLN A 739 16.51 -11.34 -6.40
N PRO A 740 16.88 -11.06 -7.67
CA PRO A 740 15.91 -10.88 -8.74
C PRO A 740 15.01 -12.08 -9.01
N TRP A 741 13.88 -11.80 -9.66
CA TRP A 741 13.01 -12.86 -10.13
C TRP A 741 13.66 -13.62 -11.30
N ALA A 742 13.58 -14.96 -11.27
CA ALA A 742 14.00 -15.81 -12.37
C ALA A 742 13.26 -17.14 -12.35
N ILE A 743 12.98 -17.68 -13.55
CA ILE A 743 12.42 -19.03 -13.70
C ILE A 743 13.48 -20.11 -13.49
N SER A 744 14.69 -19.86 -12.99
CA SER A 744 15.69 -20.92 -12.78
C SER A 744 15.46 -21.73 -11.50
N TYR A 745 14.71 -21.17 -10.54
CA TYR A 745 14.51 -21.74 -9.20
C TYR A 745 13.04 -22.01 -8.83
N TYR A 746 12.08 -21.72 -9.71
CA TYR A 746 10.68 -22.15 -9.55
C TYR A 746 9.99 -22.43 -10.90
N GLY A 747 8.82 -23.08 -10.88
CA GLY A 747 7.89 -23.18 -12.00
C GLY A 747 6.57 -22.49 -11.66
N ALA A 748 6.00 -21.74 -12.60
CA ALA A 748 4.79 -20.96 -12.33
C ALA A 748 3.59 -21.88 -11.97
N PRO A 749 2.93 -21.68 -10.82
CA PRO A 749 1.72 -22.42 -10.47
C PRO A 749 0.51 -21.91 -11.29
N VAL A 750 -0.56 -22.71 -11.30
CA VAL A 750 -1.91 -22.20 -11.58
C VAL A 750 -2.31 -21.30 -10.42
N ARG A 751 -2.67 -20.06 -10.71
CA ARG A 751 -2.97 -19.02 -9.71
C ARG A 751 -4.47 -18.81 -9.63
N ILE A 752 -5.03 -18.99 -8.44
CA ILE A 752 -6.42 -18.66 -8.14
C ILE A 752 -6.37 -17.53 -7.12
N TRP A 753 -6.39 -16.30 -7.59
CA TRP A 753 -6.24 -15.12 -6.74
C TRP A 753 -7.51 -14.34 -6.70
N GLY A 754 -7.97 -14.03 -5.50
CA GLY A 754 -9.08 -13.11 -5.40
C GLY A 754 -9.15 -12.41 -4.07
N PHE A 755 -10.09 -11.48 -4.06
CA PHE A 755 -10.38 -10.66 -2.92
C PHE A 755 -11.34 -11.35 -1.98
N ASP A 756 -10.93 -11.44 -0.72
CA ASP A 756 -11.73 -12.03 0.34
C ASP A 756 -13.05 -11.25 0.53
N SER A 757 -14.17 -11.96 0.48
CA SER A 757 -15.49 -11.37 0.74
C SER A 757 -15.63 -10.79 2.15
N LEU A 758 -14.83 -11.25 3.14
CA LEU A 758 -14.72 -10.59 4.45
C LEU A 758 -14.23 -9.15 4.31
N PHE A 759 -13.17 -8.95 3.55
CA PHE A 759 -12.56 -7.65 3.33
C PHE A 759 -13.50 -6.77 2.49
N GLN A 760 -14.17 -7.36 1.51
CA GLN A 760 -15.23 -6.70 0.73
C GLN A 760 -16.40 -6.24 1.60
N ASN A 761 -16.71 -6.95 2.68
CA ASN A 761 -17.76 -6.61 3.64
C ASN A 761 -17.27 -5.76 4.81
N GLY A 762 -16.07 -5.19 4.72
CA GLY A 762 -15.55 -4.23 5.70
C GLY A 762 -14.97 -4.86 6.97
N THR A 763 -14.72 -6.17 6.98
CA THR A 763 -14.09 -6.89 8.09
C THR A 763 -12.63 -7.11 7.77
N PHE A 764 -11.72 -6.37 8.41
CA PHE A 764 -10.29 -6.39 8.11
C PHE A 764 -9.45 -6.96 9.27
N PRO A 765 -8.25 -7.49 8.99
CA PRO A 765 -7.32 -7.94 10.03
C PRO A 765 -7.00 -6.83 11.05
N PRO A 766 -6.64 -7.19 12.30
CA PRO A 766 -6.14 -6.23 13.28
C PRO A 766 -4.95 -5.42 12.73
N LEU A 767 -4.83 -4.15 13.15
CA LEU A 767 -3.74 -3.27 12.72
C LEU A 767 -3.65 -3.06 11.19
N THR A 768 -4.79 -3.14 10.48
CA THR A 768 -4.82 -2.82 9.05
C THR A 768 -4.40 -1.36 8.81
N PRO A 769 -3.34 -1.11 8.00
CA PRO A 769 -2.93 0.26 7.71
C PRO A 769 -3.99 0.94 6.84
N LYS A 770 -4.05 2.27 6.93
CA LYS A 770 -5.05 3.09 6.24
C LYS A 770 -4.37 4.06 5.30
N VAL A 771 -4.97 4.26 4.14
CA VAL A 771 -4.63 5.31 3.19
C VAL A 771 -5.70 6.39 3.21
N GLN A 772 -5.29 7.63 3.00
CA GLN A 772 -6.22 8.74 2.98
C GLN A 772 -6.52 9.21 1.57
N SER A 773 -7.77 9.58 1.34
CA SER A 773 -8.18 10.37 0.20
C SER A 773 -9.12 11.48 0.65
N PHE A 774 -9.19 12.53 -0.15
CA PHE A 774 -9.96 13.72 0.17
C PHE A 774 -10.95 13.99 -0.94
N ARG A 775 -12.17 14.35 -0.56
CA ARG A 775 -13.22 14.72 -1.51
C ARG A 775 -13.96 15.92 -0.96
N ARG A 776 -14.09 16.97 -1.78
CA ARG A 776 -15.06 18.04 -1.49
C ARG A 776 -16.46 17.47 -1.65
N SER A 777 -17.20 17.41 -0.55
CA SER A 777 -18.56 16.83 -0.51
C SER A 777 -19.65 17.89 -0.58
N ALA A 778 -19.37 19.12 -0.13
CA ALA A 778 -20.28 20.25 -0.28
C ALA A 778 -19.52 21.57 -0.42
N PHE A 779 -20.12 22.51 -1.15
CA PHE A 779 -19.66 23.89 -1.27
C PHE A 779 -20.86 24.81 -1.38
N SER A 780 -20.89 25.91 -0.62
CA SER A 780 -21.94 26.91 -0.68
C SER A 780 -21.42 28.32 -0.46
N LEU A 781 -21.99 29.28 -1.20
CA LEU A 781 -21.94 30.69 -0.84
C LEU A 781 -22.95 30.96 0.26
N MET A 782 -22.58 31.78 1.22
CA MET A 782 -23.42 32.07 2.38
C MET A 782 -23.64 33.56 2.57
N SER A 783 -24.78 33.91 3.17
CA SER A 783 -24.99 35.25 3.71
C SER A 783 -24.13 35.44 4.97
N GLN A 784 -23.88 36.69 5.36
CA GLN A 784 -23.14 36.97 6.60
C GLN A 784 -23.84 36.40 7.83
N SER A 785 -25.19 36.46 7.89
CA SER A 785 -25.95 35.91 9.01
C SER A 785 -25.86 34.39 9.09
N ASP A 786 -25.86 33.69 7.95
CA ASP A 786 -25.71 32.23 7.93
C ASP A 786 -24.28 31.83 8.31
N TYR A 787 -23.28 32.62 7.92
CA TYR A 787 -21.89 32.43 8.35
C TYR A 787 -21.73 32.55 9.86
N ASP A 788 -22.28 33.60 10.47
CA ASP A 788 -22.18 33.82 11.91
C ASP A 788 -22.91 32.69 12.68
N ALA A 789 -24.06 32.21 12.17
CA ALA A 789 -24.78 31.08 12.74
C ALA A 789 -24.00 29.75 12.61
N ALA A 790 -23.44 29.47 11.43
CA ALA A 790 -22.63 28.27 11.20
C ALA A 790 -21.38 28.26 12.08
N LYS A 791 -20.72 29.40 12.22
CA LYS A 791 -19.57 29.59 13.11
C LYS A 791 -19.92 29.26 14.56
N ALA A 792 -21.06 29.74 15.06
CA ALA A 792 -21.51 29.46 16.43
C ALA A 792 -21.86 27.98 16.62
N ALA A 793 -22.36 27.30 15.58
CA ALA A 793 -22.72 25.88 15.65
C ALA A 793 -21.51 24.93 15.57
N LEU A 794 -20.41 25.35 14.93
CA LEU A 794 -19.20 24.53 14.76
C LEU A 794 -18.49 24.24 16.08
N TRP A 795 -18.47 25.21 16.98
CA TRP A 795 -17.81 25.13 18.29
C TRP A 795 -18.74 25.73 19.36
N PRO A 796 -19.79 24.99 19.78
CA PRO A 796 -20.80 25.49 20.71
C PRO A 796 -20.29 25.72 22.14
#